data_AF-A0A151SCM7-F1
#
_entry.id   AF-A0A151SCM7-F1
#
_cell.length_a   1.000
_cell.length_b   1.000
_cell.length_c   1.000
_cell.angle_alpha   90.00
_cell.angle_beta   90.00
_cell.angle_gamma   90.00
#
_symmetry.space_group_name_H-M   'P 1'
#
loop_
_entity.id
_entity.type
_entity.pdbx_description
1 polymer ?
#
loop_
_entity_poly.entity_id
_entity_poly.type
_entity_poly.pdbx_seq_one_letter_code
_entity_poly.pdbx_strand_id
1 'polypeptide(L)'
;MEKEKKQRVKRKRNEKPSARDLHGPRSSDSNAIFALLLAALSKRTHSVILINKCLFKLRRSLLLSPTSMTPMLALLPTLLRSKRAEIACRTADVIGAASLVSFDANEEIASDSETVEGLVSLLESRKRKVLLSVCNAVLDFSATTFARRQMLKFFALNKLMFVFLQIFKGLEFVCLWSDSEGDQSPHSLKIGIKEDELSLAFLTATVVLINACEVDQLQNVPPSLSEAFLNVLRDIRARVSEEEVIKGARKCNEEGRFCKSNIAVSNLAEGIFRLSINASQLTGSLPFEVVQRGLFGESDTGFGDFISNYWEVSPFLLTRIVKDPDMHDMFGAFMQSLNWNGSVPSLISSILQGLVACFPIASDEQNILNFLNEVKGRLGCPIIYQQDIRVVKTESQSSKEMHYFQDFHSCCVKEPLYFTFDDILKCRQAYKEGYSVALRGLEFRYQSIAAIADTLALMFGQPSVGANLYLTPPNSQGLACHFDDHCVFVCQIFGSKQWTIFSPPGQLLPRLYDNLLGSDIDCTKACKREFSLREGDVLYIPRGFPHEAYTNSDDGDGYPGFSLHLTLSIEVEPPFEWGGVAHFALHCWSENQKRLCYNGSNILSQKLDRMSVNLLHVAIGIIGNSDPSFRKACLTAAVSLPPVVYDSLFEGQRNTFFYIIDKVRTESRFMEVLSSIEIAIQKNEDPFQQIQWLWILSMETETSGEYNNNKSFMIEDLLSLCAQQKDKLETAFLNVKSRFCGEVVFEEVVTSHRMLLQKYRNTRKQYINGMVSLHNKL
;
A
#
# COMPACT_ATOMS: atom_id res chain seq x y z
N MET A 1 -48.32 93.91 -0.05
CA MET A 1 -49.02 92.89 -0.86
C MET A 1 -47.99 91.87 -1.34
N GLU A 2 -48.38 90.60 -1.34
CA GLU A 2 -47.53 89.49 -0.88
C GLU A 2 -46.26 89.21 -1.70
N LYS A 3 -45.15 89.17 -0.96
CA LYS A 3 -43.88 88.47 -1.23
C LYS A 3 -43.74 87.43 -0.09
N GLU A 4 -42.99 86.32 -0.20
CA GLU A 4 -41.73 86.21 -0.92
C GLU A 4 -41.28 84.76 -1.26
N LYS A 5 -40.67 84.62 -2.45
CA LYS A 5 -39.63 83.70 -2.95
C LYS A 5 -39.58 82.17 -2.68
N LYS A 6 -39.38 81.48 -3.81
CA LYS A 6 -38.89 80.11 -4.03
C LYS A 6 -37.41 79.92 -3.58
N GLN A 7 -37.02 78.68 -3.22
CA GLN A 7 -36.00 77.90 -3.98
C GLN A 7 -35.87 76.43 -3.53
N ARG A 8 -35.29 75.58 -4.39
CA ARG A 8 -35.02 74.13 -4.19
C ARG A 8 -33.60 73.88 -3.66
N VAL A 9 -33.38 72.67 -3.12
CA VAL A 9 -32.19 71.77 -3.24
C VAL A 9 -31.61 71.27 -1.89
N LYS A 10 -31.38 69.93 -1.83
CA LYS A 10 -30.62 69.13 -0.83
C LYS A 10 -31.09 69.11 0.63
N ARG A 11 -31.16 67.90 1.20
CA ARG A 11 -31.03 67.62 2.66
C ARG A 11 -30.02 66.49 2.88
N LYS A 12 -28.98 66.74 3.67
CA LYS A 12 -28.00 65.74 4.12
C LYS A 12 -27.31 66.22 5.43
N ARG A 13 -27.41 65.43 6.51
CA ARG A 13 -26.67 65.52 7.82
C ARG A 13 -26.93 66.76 8.72
N ASN A 14 -26.72 66.74 10.04
CA ASN A 14 -26.09 65.75 11.00
C ASN A 14 -26.75 65.87 12.42
N GLU A 15 -26.53 65.03 13.46
CA GLU A 15 -25.87 63.71 13.58
C GLU A 15 -26.58 62.70 14.53
N LYS A 16 -26.51 62.89 15.87
CA LYS A 16 -26.74 61.86 16.92
C LYS A 16 -27.54 62.38 18.12
N PRO A 17 -28.20 61.47 18.85
CA PRO A 17 -27.75 61.17 20.22
C PRO A 17 -27.22 59.73 20.38
N SER A 18 -26.50 59.49 21.47
CA SER A 18 -25.73 58.26 21.72
C SER A 18 -26.34 57.37 22.81
N ALA A 19 -26.18 56.06 22.61
CA ALA A 19 -25.89 55.04 23.62
C ALA A 19 -26.88 54.78 24.78
N ARG A 20 -27.10 53.46 24.97
CA ARG A 20 -27.77 52.75 26.09
C ARG A 20 -29.28 52.57 25.97
N ASP A 21 -29.68 51.40 26.45
CA ASP A 21 -31.05 50.96 26.77
C ASP A 21 -32.04 50.72 25.62
N LEU A 22 -31.73 49.75 24.76
CA LEU A 22 -32.72 48.85 24.16
C LEU A 22 -32.10 47.44 24.06
N HIS A 23 -32.72 46.47 24.75
CA HIS A 23 -32.15 45.16 25.09
C HIS A 23 -31.51 44.41 23.91
N GLY A 24 -30.27 43.97 24.10
CA GLY A 24 -29.60 43.03 23.19
C GLY A 24 -30.29 41.65 23.13
N PRO A 25 -29.93 40.81 22.14
CA PRO A 25 -30.45 39.45 22.06
C PRO A 25 -30.00 38.66 23.28
N ARG A 26 -30.95 38.32 24.17
CA ARG A 26 -30.68 37.43 25.31
C ARG A 26 -30.04 36.14 24.80
N SER A 27 -28.94 35.74 25.42
CA SER A 27 -28.37 34.41 25.26
C SER A 27 -29.45 33.35 25.42
N SER A 28 -29.51 32.40 24.48
CA SER A 28 -30.31 31.19 24.64
C SER A 28 -29.65 30.30 25.69
N ASP A 29 -29.95 30.59 26.96
CA ASP A 29 -29.45 29.84 28.11
C ASP A 29 -29.74 28.34 27.96
N SER A 30 -28.68 27.55 27.74
CA SER A 30 -28.77 26.12 27.51
C SER A 30 -29.41 25.40 28.70
N ASN A 31 -29.22 25.93 29.91
CA ASN A 31 -29.84 25.44 31.13
C ASN A 31 -31.36 25.65 31.15
N ALA A 32 -31.85 26.77 30.59
CA ALA A 32 -33.28 26.99 30.43
C ALA A 32 -33.90 26.04 29.39
N ILE A 33 -33.17 25.72 28.32
CA ILE A 33 -33.59 24.70 27.34
C ILE A 33 -33.58 23.29 27.99
N PHE A 34 -32.60 22.98 28.83
CA PHE A 34 -32.53 21.74 29.61
C PHE A 34 -33.73 21.57 30.55
N ALA A 35 -33.98 22.55 31.40
CA ALA A 35 -35.10 22.50 32.35
C ALA A 35 -36.45 22.32 31.63
N LEU A 36 -36.64 22.98 30.48
CA LEU A 36 -37.84 22.83 29.65
C LEU A 36 -37.94 21.45 29.00
N LEU A 37 -36.84 20.86 28.51
CA LEU A 37 -36.82 19.50 27.95
C LEU A 37 -37.12 18.45 29.02
N LEU A 38 -36.46 18.52 30.18
CA LEU A 38 -36.67 17.61 31.31
C LEU A 38 -38.12 17.69 31.84
N ALA A 39 -38.67 18.90 32.00
CA ALA A 39 -40.05 19.11 32.41
C ALA A 39 -41.09 18.70 31.34
N ALA A 40 -40.71 18.69 30.06
CA ALA A 40 -41.55 18.19 28.99
C ALA A 40 -41.54 16.66 28.93
N LEU A 41 -40.39 16.01 29.12
CA LEU A 41 -40.25 14.56 29.13
C LEU A 41 -41.03 13.90 30.29
N SER A 42 -41.16 14.57 31.43
CA SER A 42 -41.95 14.06 32.57
C SER A 42 -43.48 14.16 32.40
N LYS A 43 -44.00 14.95 31.43
CA LYS A 43 -45.44 15.15 31.20
C LYS A 43 -45.94 14.44 29.93
N ARG A 44 -46.84 13.46 30.10
CA ARG A 44 -47.21 12.51 29.03
C ARG A 44 -48.13 13.02 27.91
N THR A 45 -48.86 14.13 28.06
CA THR A 45 -50.01 14.45 27.16
C THR A 45 -49.87 15.65 26.22
N HIS A 46 -49.05 16.68 26.52
CA HIS A 46 -48.94 17.89 25.69
C HIS A 46 -47.50 18.34 25.38
N SER A 47 -46.50 17.52 25.67
CA SER A 47 -45.08 17.90 25.68
C SER A 47 -44.40 18.00 24.31
N VAL A 48 -44.90 17.32 23.26
CA VAL A 48 -44.09 17.13 22.04
C VAL A 48 -43.88 18.40 21.21
N ILE A 49 -44.86 19.31 21.17
CA ILE A 49 -44.67 20.61 20.50
C ILE A 49 -43.60 21.42 21.23
N LEU A 50 -43.52 21.32 22.56
CA LEU A 50 -42.51 21.98 23.38
C LEU A 50 -41.12 21.33 23.17
N ILE A 51 -41.01 20.00 23.16
CA ILE A 51 -39.77 19.26 22.87
C ILE A 51 -39.24 19.64 21.49
N ASN A 52 -40.07 19.57 20.45
CA ASN A 52 -39.69 19.94 19.08
C ASN A 52 -39.22 21.41 18.97
N LYS A 53 -39.86 22.35 19.70
CA LYS A 53 -39.42 23.76 19.76
C LYS A 53 -38.09 23.93 20.51
N CYS A 54 -37.87 23.17 21.58
CA CYS A 54 -36.62 23.21 22.35
C CYS A 54 -35.45 22.66 21.53
N LEU A 55 -35.59 21.48 20.91
CA LEU A 55 -34.56 20.90 20.04
C LEU A 55 -34.23 21.80 18.84
N PHE A 56 -35.23 22.45 18.23
CA PHE A 56 -34.99 23.41 17.15
C PHE A 56 -34.20 24.65 17.62
N LYS A 57 -34.53 25.21 18.79
CA LYS A 57 -33.78 26.31 19.39
C LYS A 57 -32.35 25.90 19.75
N LEU A 58 -32.17 24.70 20.30
CA LEU A 58 -30.87 24.14 20.67
C LEU A 58 -29.95 24.01 19.45
N ARG A 59 -30.41 23.34 18.38
CA ARG A 59 -29.64 23.22 17.12
C ARG A 59 -29.21 24.59 16.58
N ARG A 60 -30.11 25.59 16.62
CA ARG A 60 -29.78 26.95 16.18
C ARG A 60 -28.80 27.67 17.13
N SER A 61 -28.86 27.41 18.44
CA SER A 61 -27.93 27.97 19.43
C SER A 61 -26.50 27.43 19.25
N LEU A 62 -26.37 26.12 19.00
CA LEU A 62 -25.10 25.45 18.75
C LEU A 62 -24.38 26.02 17.52
N LEU A 63 -25.12 26.30 16.44
CA LEU A 63 -24.60 26.94 15.22
C LEU A 63 -24.21 28.43 15.40
N LEU A 64 -24.52 29.05 16.55
CA LEU A 64 -24.28 30.48 16.80
C LEU A 64 -23.29 30.75 17.95
N SER A 65 -23.09 29.78 18.85
CA SER A 65 -22.16 29.91 19.98
C SER A 65 -21.80 28.54 20.55
N PRO A 66 -20.50 28.25 20.83
CA PRO A 66 -20.11 27.05 21.56
C PRO A 66 -20.71 27.10 22.97
N THR A 67 -21.61 26.17 23.24
CA THR A 67 -22.36 26.06 24.50
C THR A 67 -22.15 24.67 25.07
N SER A 68 -21.87 24.57 26.38
CA SER A 68 -21.64 23.27 27.04
C SER A 68 -22.84 22.35 26.85
N MET A 69 -22.56 21.15 26.35
CA MET A 69 -23.56 20.10 26.10
C MET A 69 -23.76 19.18 27.31
N THR A 70 -22.92 19.26 28.34
CA THR A 70 -22.93 18.41 29.53
C THR A 70 -24.32 18.19 30.16
N PRO A 71 -25.19 19.21 30.34
CA PRO A 71 -26.55 18.97 30.83
C PRO A 71 -27.45 18.26 29.80
N MET A 72 -27.26 18.52 28.50
CA MET A 72 -28.04 17.93 27.42
C MET A 72 -27.81 16.42 27.27
N LEU A 73 -26.57 15.95 27.47
CA LEU A 73 -26.17 14.55 27.22
C LEU A 73 -27.10 13.56 27.93
N ALA A 74 -27.41 13.79 29.21
CA ALA A 74 -28.31 12.95 30.01
C ALA A 74 -29.74 12.79 29.45
N LEU A 75 -30.17 13.62 28.49
CA LEU A 75 -31.47 13.52 27.83
C LEU A 75 -31.40 12.89 26.43
N LEU A 76 -30.22 12.86 25.79
CA LEU A 76 -30.06 12.41 24.41
C LEU A 76 -30.47 10.94 24.20
N PRO A 77 -30.08 9.96 25.04
CA PRO A 77 -30.48 8.56 24.84
C PRO A 77 -32.00 8.37 24.88
N THR A 78 -32.67 9.03 25.83
CA THR A 78 -34.13 8.99 25.98
C THR A 78 -34.84 9.64 24.79
N LEU A 79 -34.31 10.75 24.28
CA LEU A 79 -34.86 11.47 23.13
C LEU A 79 -34.64 10.72 21.80
N LEU A 80 -33.51 10.02 21.65
CA LEU A 80 -33.21 9.15 20.50
C LEU A 80 -34.16 7.95 20.44
N ARG A 81 -34.36 7.24 21.57
CA ARG A 81 -35.27 6.07 21.67
C ARG A 81 -36.77 6.42 21.61
N SER A 82 -37.12 7.67 21.25
CA SER A 82 -38.50 8.13 21.14
C SER A 82 -39.24 7.47 19.97
N LYS A 83 -40.40 6.86 20.25
CA LYS A 83 -41.31 6.31 19.22
C LYS A 83 -41.82 7.36 18.21
N ARG A 84 -41.64 8.66 18.50
CA ARG A 84 -42.02 9.77 17.61
C ARG A 84 -40.84 10.21 16.75
N ALA A 85 -40.92 9.86 15.46
CA ALA A 85 -39.91 10.17 14.45
C ALA A 85 -39.45 11.65 14.43
N GLU A 86 -40.35 12.61 14.65
CA GLU A 86 -39.98 14.04 14.70
C GLU A 86 -38.97 14.37 15.81
N ILE A 87 -39.10 13.71 16.96
CA ILE A 87 -38.20 13.91 18.11
C ILE A 87 -36.87 13.25 17.77
N ALA A 88 -36.89 11.98 17.37
CA ALA A 88 -35.68 11.24 16.98
C ALA A 88 -34.86 11.96 15.88
N CYS A 89 -35.51 12.42 14.79
CA CYS A 89 -34.88 13.23 13.75
C CYS A 89 -34.22 14.49 14.34
N ARG A 90 -34.94 15.28 15.14
CA ARG A 90 -34.41 16.54 15.69
C ARG A 90 -33.29 16.32 16.71
N THR A 91 -33.29 15.20 17.41
CA THR A 91 -32.20 14.83 18.33
C THR A 91 -30.97 14.39 17.56
N ALA A 92 -31.11 13.59 16.51
CA ALA A 92 -30.00 13.26 15.61
C ALA A 92 -29.42 14.53 14.95
N ASP A 93 -30.27 15.41 14.40
CA ASP A 93 -29.88 16.71 13.85
C ASP A 93 -29.12 17.60 14.86
N VAL A 94 -29.44 17.50 16.17
CA VAL A 94 -28.75 18.21 17.26
C VAL A 94 -27.39 17.58 17.53
N ILE A 95 -27.30 16.25 17.55
CA ILE A 95 -26.04 15.51 17.76
C ILE A 95 -25.05 15.81 16.62
N GLY A 96 -25.49 15.73 15.37
CA GLY A 96 -24.64 16.09 14.23
C GLY A 96 -24.15 17.53 14.30
N ALA A 97 -25.06 18.48 14.55
CA ALA A 97 -24.68 19.88 14.71
C ALA A 97 -23.68 20.10 15.86
N ALA A 98 -23.92 19.52 17.04
CA ALA A 98 -23.02 19.63 18.20
C ALA A 98 -21.64 19.01 17.92
N SER A 99 -21.60 17.90 17.17
CA SER A 99 -20.39 17.19 16.79
C SER A 99 -19.44 17.99 15.89
N LEU A 100 -19.96 19.04 15.23
CA LEU A 100 -19.19 19.97 14.40
C LEU A 100 -18.87 21.31 15.11
N VAL A 101 -19.36 21.53 16.34
CA VAL A 101 -19.09 22.78 17.09
C VAL A 101 -17.66 22.82 17.64
N SER A 102 -17.20 21.71 18.24
CA SER A 102 -15.83 21.57 18.73
C SER A 102 -15.43 20.09 18.84
N PHE A 103 -14.10 19.85 18.91
CA PHE A 103 -13.55 18.53 19.19
C PHE A 103 -14.04 18.01 20.55
N ASP A 104 -13.97 18.85 21.60
CA ASP A 104 -14.40 18.49 22.95
C ASP A 104 -15.87 18.06 23.01
N ALA A 105 -16.78 18.77 22.32
CA ALA A 105 -18.21 18.42 22.31
C ALA A 105 -18.48 17.11 21.57
N ASN A 106 -17.71 16.82 20.52
CA ASN A 106 -17.75 15.56 19.80
C ASN A 106 -17.26 14.40 20.69
N GLU A 107 -16.16 14.59 21.42
CA GLU A 107 -15.61 13.61 22.36
C GLU A 107 -16.50 13.40 23.60
N GLU A 108 -17.17 14.44 24.10
CA GLU A 108 -18.16 14.38 25.19
C GLU A 108 -19.36 13.49 24.79
N ILE A 109 -19.92 13.71 23.59
CA ILE A 109 -21.00 12.89 23.02
C ILE A 109 -20.52 11.45 22.77
N ALA A 110 -19.31 11.28 22.25
CA ALA A 110 -18.75 9.96 21.92
C ALA A 110 -18.36 9.13 23.15
N SER A 111 -18.14 9.78 24.28
CA SER A 111 -17.90 9.10 25.57
C SER A 111 -19.18 8.53 26.16
N ASP A 112 -20.36 9.10 25.84
CA ASP A 112 -21.65 8.54 26.25
C ASP A 112 -22.10 7.37 25.36
N SER A 113 -21.81 6.17 25.85
CA SER A 113 -22.20 4.90 25.22
C SER A 113 -23.71 4.78 24.96
N GLU A 114 -24.58 5.32 25.82
CA GLU A 114 -26.03 5.22 25.60
C GLU A 114 -26.52 6.12 24.45
N THR A 115 -25.88 7.29 24.26
CA THR A 115 -26.15 8.18 23.12
C THR A 115 -25.64 7.58 21.82
N VAL A 116 -24.44 7.00 21.81
CA VAL A 116 -23.89 6.32 20.61
C VAL A 116 -24.74 5.10 20.22
N GLU A 117 -25.07 4.22 21.17
CA GLU A 117 -25.97 3.09 20.91
C GLU A 117 -27.36 3.57 20.44
N GLY A 118 -27.89 4.63 21.08
CA GLY A 118 -29.14 5.26 20.70
C GLY A 118 -29.13 5.77 19.25
N LEU A 119 -28.04 6.41 18.81
CA LEU A 119 -27.87 6.91 17.45
C LEU A 119 -27.81 5.74 16.46
N VAL A 120 -27.00 4.72 16.75
CA VAL A 120 -26.86 3.51 15.92
C VAL A 120 -28.19 2.74 15.81
N SER A 121 -29.01 2.70 16.87
CA SER A 121 -30.33 2.04 16.83
C SER A 121 -31.32 2.70 15.85
N LEU A 122 -31.19 4.00 15.57
CA LEU A 122 -32.06 4.69 14.62
C LEU A 122 -31.83 4.30 13.16
N LEU A 123 -30.70 3.65 12.83
CA LEU A 123 -30.43 3.09 11.50
C LEU A 123 -31.42 1.98 11.13
N GLU A 124 -32.06 1.32 12.10
CA GLU A 124 -33.06 0.27 11.87
C GLU A 124 -34.47 0.82 11.59
N SER A 125 -34.62 2.16 11.52
CA SER A 125 -35.90 2.82 11.34
C SER A 125 -36.46 2.64 9.92
N ARG A 126 -37.67 2.09 9.79
CA ARG A 126 -38.39 2.00 8.50
C ARG A 126 -38.80 3.35 7.90
N LYS A 127 -38.48 4.49 8.53
CA LYS A 127 -38.88 5.83 8.10
C LYS A 127 -37.70 6.55 7.44
N ARG A 128 -37.75 6.70 6.11
CA ARG A 128 -36.71 7.38 5.31
C ARG A 128 -36.23 8.73 5.87
N LYS A 129 -37.13 9.55 6.43
CA LYS A 129 -36.76 10.83 7.08
C LYS A 129 -35.93 10.67 8.35
N VAL A 130 -36.15 9.60 9.12
CA VAL A 130 -35.32 9.26 10.28
C VAL A 130 -33.97 8.77 9.81
N LEU A 131 -33.94 7.87 8.81
CA LEU A 131 -32.71 7.36 8.20
C LEU A 131 -31.81 8.50 7.65
N LEU A 132 -32.38 9.51 7.01
CA LEU A 132 -31.61 10.66 6.50
C LEU A 132 -31.02 11.50 7.65
N SER A 133 -31.83 11.88 8.65
CA SER A 133 -31.35 12.64 9.82
C SER A 133 -30.27 11.88 10.59
N VAL A 134 -30.44 10.58 10.84
CA VAL A 134 -29.42 9.78 11.54
C VAL A 134 -28.17 9.64 10.69
N CYS A 135 -28.27 9.37 9.39
CA CYS A 135 -27.09 9.20 8.54
C CYS A 135 -26.25 10.48 8.42
N ASN A 136 -26.90 11.64 8.31
CA ASN A 136 -26.21 12.93 8.34
C ASN A 136 -25.57 13.17 9.72
N ALA A 137 -26.27 12.85 10.80
CA ALA A 137 -25.69 12.93 12.15
C ALA A 137 -24.50 11.96 12.34
N VAL A 138 -24.53 10.77 11.75
CA VAL A 138 -23.41 9.82 11.74
C VAL A 138 -22.20 10.40 10.99
N LEU A 139 -22.42 11.05 9.84
CA LEU A 139 -21.36 11.72 9.08
C LEU A 139 -20.71 12.86 9.88
N ASP A 140 -21.53 13.76 10.41
CA ASP A 140 -21.10 14.90 11.23
C ASP A 140 -20.34 14.42 12.49
N PHE A 141 -20.88 13.40 13.17
CA PHE A 141 -20.26 12.77 14.34
C PHE A 141 -18.92 12.12 14.00
N SER A 142 -18.84 11.46 12.84
CA SER A 142 -17.63 10.78 12.33
C SER A 142 -16.52 11.73 11.87
N ALA A 143 -16.60 13.04 12.13
CA ALA A 143 -15.50 13.99 11.86
C ALA A 143 -14.22 13.65 12.65
N THR A 144 -14.32 13.18 13.90
CA THR A 144 -13.15 12.85 14.75
C THR A 144 -12.77 11.36 14.68
N THR A 145 -11.50 11.06 14.96
CA THR A 145 -11.01 9.67 15.09
C THR A 145 -11.67 8.93 16.25
N PHE A 146 -11.90 9.62 17.38
CA PHE A 146 -12.51 9.03 18.58
C PHE A 146 -13.96 8.62 18.34
N ALA A 147 -14.79 9.50 17.78
CA ALA A 147 -16.19 9.17 17.46
C ALA A 147 -16.30 8.03 16.44
N ARG A 148 -15.46 7.99 15.40
CA ARG A 148 -15.40 6.86 14.45
C ARG A 148 -15.11 5.55 15.17
N ARG A 149 -14.11 5.51 16.06
CA ARG A 149 -13.79 4.32 16.87
C ARG A 149 -14.96 3.89 17.76
N GLN A 150 -15.72 4.83 18.34
CA GLN A 150 -16.90 4.50 19.15
C GLN A 150 -18.04 3.95 18.28
N MET A 151 -18.35 4.54 17.12
CA MET A 151 -19.35 4.01 16.19
C MET A 151 -19.06 2.57 15.75
N LEU A 152 -17.78 2.25 15.51
CA LEU A 152 -17.35 0.91 15.13
C LEU A 152 -17.57 -0.12 16.25
N LYS A 153 -17.34 0.24 17.53
CA LYS A 153 -17.64 -0.65 18.68
C LYS A 153 -19.12 -1.04 18.78
N PHE A 154 -20.04 -0.16 18.36
CA PHE A 154 -21.48 -0.43 18.34
C PHE A 154 -21.99 -1.05 17.03
N PHE A 155 -21.09 -1.60 16.20
CA PHE A 155 -21.40 -2.24 14.92
C PHE A 155 -22.13 -1.32 13.91
N ALA A 156 -21.93 0.01 13.99
CA ALA A 156 -22.58 0.96 13.10
C ALA A 156 -22.32 0.67 11.62
N LEU A 157 -21.09 0.23 11.28
CA LEU A 157 -20.69 -0.15 9.93
C LEU A 157 -21.58 -1.26 9.36
N ASN A 158 -21.76 -2.37 10.10
CA ASN A 158 -22.60 -3.49 9.68
C ASN A 158 -24.04 -3.05 9.42
N LYS A 159 -24.60 -2.16 10.26
CA LYS A 159 -25.96 -1.63 10.07
C LYS A 159 -26.07 -0.71 8.86
N LEU A 160 -25.07 0.16 8.63
CA LEU A 160 -25.02 1.05 7.47
C LEU A 160 -24.94 0.27 6.16
N MET A 161 -24.02 -0.70 6.06
CA MET A 161 -23.89 -1.58 4.89
C MET A 161 -25.18 -2.34 4.61
N PHE A 162 -25.79 -2.94 5.64
CA PHE A 162 -27.02 -3.73 5.49
C PHE A 162 -28.20 -2.87 5.03
N VAL A 163 -28.40 -1.70 5.64
CA VAL A 163 -29.49 -0.79 5.26
C VAL A 163 -29.24 -0.18 3.89
N PHE A 164 -28.00 0.17 3.55
CA PHE A 164 -27.63 0.62 2.20
C PHE A 164 -28.05 -0.39 1.14
N LEU A 165 -27.67 -1.66 1.28
CA LEU A 165 -28.02 -2.72 0.32
C LEU A 165 -29.53 -2.99 0.23
N GLN A 166 -30.33 -2.59 1.23
CA GLN A 166 -31.79 -2.66 1.17
C GLN A 166 -32.45 -1.46 0.47
N ILE A 167 -31.83 -0.27 0.48
CA ILE A 167 -32.40 0.94 -0.12
C ILE A 167 -31.84 1.24 -1.51
N PHE A 168 -30.63 0.78 -1.80
CA PHE A 168 -29.94 0.97 -3.08
C PHE A 168 -30.63 0.14 -4.17
N LYS A 169 -31.09 0.81 -5.23
CA LYS A 169 -31.90 0.18 -6.30
C LYS A 169 -31.07 -0.28 -7.50
N GLY A 170 -29.79 0.05 -7.52
CA GLY A 170 -28.89 -0.16 -8.64
C GLY A 170 -28.12 1.12 -8.94
N LEU A 171 -27.26 1.04 -9.96
CA LEU A 171 -26.47 2.17 -10.43
C LEU A 171 -26.98 2.57 -11.81
N GLU A 172 -27.62 3.74 -11.94
CA GLU A 172 -28.06 4.26 -13.25
C GLU A 172 -26.96 5.06 -13.95
N PHE A 173 -26.42 6.09 -13.29
CA PHE A 173 -25.44 7.01 -13.87
C PHE A 173 -24.49 7.55 -12.81
N VAL A 174 -23.22 7.72 -13.18
CA VAL A 174 -22.16 8.27 -12.33
C VAL A 174 -21.50 9.44 -13.05
N CYS A 175 -21.16 10.48 -12.31
CA CYS A 175 -20.38 11.61 -12.80
C CYS A 175 -19.20 11.95 -11.88
N LEU A 176 -18.26 12.70 -12.42
CA LEU A 176 -17.17 13.31 -11.66
C LEU A 176 -17.38 14.83 -11.59
N TRP A 177 -16.92 15.45 -10.51
CA TRP A 177 -16.96 16.90 -10.32
C TRP A 177 -15.82 17.36 -9.38
N SER A 178 -15.46 18.64 -9.44
CA SER A 178 -14.45 19.27 -8.56
C SER A 178 -15.05 20.44 -7.77
N ASP A 179 -14.49 20.75 -6.60
CA ASP A 179 -14.91 21.92 -5.80
C ASP A 179 -14.46 23.25 -6.41
N SER A 180 -13.41 23.23 -7.25
CA SER A 180 -12.88 24.42 -7.94
C SER A 180 -12.81 24.19 -9.45
N GLU A 181 -13.02 25.26 -10.22
CA GLU A 181 -12.95 25.23 -11.69
C GLU A 181 -11.51 25.11 -12.24
N GLY A 182 -10.50 25.11 -11.36
CA GLY A 182 -9.08 25.14 -11.72
C GLY A 182 -8.25 23.91 -11.30
N ASP A 183 -8.60 23.23 -10.21
CA ASP A 183 -7.90 22.00 -9.81
C ASP A 183 -8.33 20.83 -10.70
N GLN A 184 -7.38 20.35 -11.50
CA GLN A 184 -7.55 19.26 -12.46
C GLN A 184 -6.83 17.98 -12.02
N SER A 185 -6.32 17.93 -10.78
CA SER A 185 -5.63 16.75 -10.28
C SER A 185 -6.60 15.55 -10.18
N PRO A 186 -6.22 14.34 -10.67
CA PRO A 186 -7.12 13.18 -10.63
C PRO A 186 -7.59 12.79 -9.22
N HIS A 187 -6.86 13.25 -8.20
CA HIS A 187 -7.03 12.93 -6.79
C HIS A 187 -8.13 13.75 -6.09
N SER A 188 -8.43 14.96 -6.57
CA SER A 188 -9.44 15.84 -5.96
C SER A 188 -10.83 15.69 -6.56
N LEU A 189 -10.97 14.86 -7.61
CA LEU A 189 -12.25 14.55 -8.22
C LEU A 189 -13.17 13.81 -7.25
N LYS A 190 -14.39 14.34 -7.12
CA LYS A 190 -15.48 13.79 -6.32
C LYS A 190 -16.50 13.09 -7.20
N ILE A 191 -17.18 12.12 -6.60
CA ILE A 191 -18.20 11.32 -7.27
C ILE A 191 -19.57 11.99 -7.12
N GLY A 192 -20.34 12.06 -8.20
CA GLY A 192 -21.77 12.30 -8.17
C GLY A 192 -22.50 11.06 -8.69
N ILE A 193 -23.65 10.74 -8.09
CA ILE A 193 -24.46 9.59 -8.52
C ILE A 193 -25.89 10.09 -8.79
N LYS A 194 -26.50 9.58 -9.86
CA LYS A 194 -27.92 9.77 -10.15
C LYS A 194 -28.76 8.81 -9.30
N GLU A 195 -28.72 9.02 -7.99
CA GLU A 195 -29.47 8.24 -7.01
C GLU A 195 -30.12 9.16 -5.97
N ASP A 196 -30.97 8.60 -5.13
CA ASP A 196 -31.66 9.40 -4.11
C ASP A 196 -30.71 9.83 -2.95
N GLU A 197 -30.98 11.01 -2.36
CA GLU A 197 -30.15 11.64 -1.32
C GLU A 197 -29.85 10.71 -0.13
N LEU A 198 -30.79 9.82 0.24
CA LEU A 198 -30.61 8.88 1.34
C LEU A 198 -29.60 7.79 0.97
N SER A 199 -29.71 7.21 -0.23
CA SER A 199 -28.78 6.19 -0.72
C SER A 199 -27.35 6.75 -0.78
N LEU A 200 -27.19 8.00 -1.22
CA LEU A 200 -25.88 8.66 -1.27
C LEU A 200 -25.31 8.98 0.12
N ALA A 201 -26.15 9.44 1.06
CA ALA A 201 -25.73 9.69 2.44
C ALA A 201 -25.23 8.38 3.10
N PHE A 202 -25.96 7.27 2.90
CA PHE A 202 -25.55 5.95 3.42
C PHE A 202 -24.25 5.45 2.79
N LEU A 203 -24.08 5.59 1.46
CA LEU A 203 -22.81 5.26 0.81
C LEU A 203 -21.65 6.05 1.42
N THR A 204 -21.83 7.36 1.61
CA THR A 204 -20.81 8.27 2.17
C THR A 204 -20.47 7.87 3.61
N ALA A 205 -21.47 7.64 4.46
CA ALA A 205 -21.26 7.25 5.87
C ALA A 205 -20.54 5.91 5.98
N THR A 206 -20.88 4.96 5.09
CA THR A 206 -20.25 3.63 5.07
C THR A 206 -18.79 3.71 4.64
N VAL A 207 -18.47 4.41 3.54
CA VAL A 207 -17.08 4.60 3.08
C VAL A 207 -16.23 5.34 4.12
N VAL A 208 -16.77 6.39 4.76
CA VAL A 208 -16.05 7.12 5.83
C VAL A 208 -15.70 6.22 7.02
N LEU A 209 -16.58 5.28 7.40
CA LEU A 209 -16.29 4.35 8.48
C LEU A 209 -15.35 3.21 8.06
N ILE A 210 -15.48 2.66 6.85
CA ILE A 210 -14.53 1.67 6.30
C ILE A 210 -13.10 2.25 6.33
N ASN A 211 -12.93 3.48 5.85
CA ASN A 211 -11.63 4.14 5.77
C ASN A 211 -11.07 4.56 7.15
N ALA A 212 -11.82 4.35 8.23
CA ALA A 212 -11.42 4.59 9.60
C ALA A 212 -11.27 3.32 10.45
N CYS A 213 -11.51 2.13 9.87
CA CYS A 213 -11.34 0.86 10.56
C CYS A 213 -9.87 0.44 10.64
N GLU A 214 -9.49 -0.15 11.77
CA GLU A 214 -8.30 -1.01 11.87
C GLU A 214 -8.59 -2.37 11.17
N VAL A 215 -7.55 -3.16 10.86
CA VAL A 215 -7.70 -4.45 10.13
C VAL A 215 -8.64 -5.41 10.85
N ASP A 216 -8.50 -5.55 12.17
CA ASP A 216 -9.33 -6.43 13.00
C ASP A 216 -10.80 -5.98 13.02
N GLN A 217 -11.06 -4.69 12.90
CA GLN A 217 -12.43 -4.16 12.88
C GLN A 217 -13.14 -4.53 11.57
N LEU A 218 -12.41 -4.59 10.45
CA LEU A 218 -12.95 -5.07 9.17
C LEU A 218 -13.23 -6.59 9.19
N GLN A 219 -12.45 -7.38 9.93
CA GLN A 219 -12.71 -8.81 10.11
C GLN A 219 -14.02 -9.11 10.87
N ASN A 220 -14.54 -8.15 11.64
CA ASN A 220 -15.84 -8.25 12.33
C ASN A 220 -17.05 -7.95 11.42
N VAL A 221 -16.83 -7.60 10.15
CA VAL A 221 -17.89 -7.45 9.15
C VAL A 221 -18.24 -8.84 8.57
N PRO A 222 -19.51 -9.27 8.54
CA PRO A 222 -19.90 -10.55 7.95
C PRO A 222 -19.40 -10.68 6.49
N PRO A 223 -18.74 -11.78 6.08
CA PRO A 223 -18.11 -11.88 4.76
C PRO A 223 -19.06 -11.59 3.59
N SER A 224 -20.28 -12.15 3.61
CA SER A 224 -21.29 -11.91 2.58
C SER A 224 -21.78 -10.46 2.51
N LEU A 225 -21.75 -9.73 3.64
CA LEU A 225 -22.09 -8.32 3.69
C LEU A 225 -20.95 -7.45 3.13
N SER A 226 -19.71 -7.81 3.46
CA SER A 226 -18.50 -7.19 2.92
C SER A 226 -18.43 -7.34 1.40
N GLU A 227 -18.59 -8.57 0.90
CA GLU A 227 -18.54 -8.91 -0.52
C GLU A 227 -19.65 -8.22 -1.32
N ALA A 228 -20.91 -8.25 -0.84
CA ALA A 228 -22.02 -7.58 -1.51
C ALA A 228 -21.81 -6.06 -1.62
N PHE A 229 -21.26 -5.41 -0.58
CA PHE A 229 -20.96 -3.98 -0.62
C PHE A 229 -19.73 -3.66 -1.48
N LEU A 230 -18.68 -4.48 -1.40
CA LEU A 230 -17.47 -4.38 -2.23
C LEU A 230 -17.79 -4.43 -3.73
N ASN A 231 -18.72 -5.30 -4.13
CA ASN A 231 -19.18 -5.38 -5.52
C ASN A 231 -19.86 -4.08 -5.97
N VAL A 232 -20.70 -3.46 -5.13
CA VAL A 232 -21.27 -2.12 -5.43
C VAL A 232 -20.19 -1.05 -5.55
N LEU A 233 -19.16 -1.06 -4.70
CA LEU A 233 -18.04 -0.11 -4.82
C LEU A 233 -17.25 -0.31 -6.13
N ARG A 234 -17.01 -1.57 -6.53
CA ARG A 234 -16.36 -1.93 -7.81
C ARG A 234 -17.20 -1.47 -9.01
N ASP A 235 -18.51 -1.67 -8.98
CA ASP A 235 -19.43 -1.18 -10.03
C ASP A 235 -19.39 0.35 -10.17
N ILE A 236 -19.43 1.08 -9.05
CA ILE A 236 -19.29 2.55 -9.06
C ILE A 236 -17.94 2.94 -9.66
N ARG A 237 -16.86 2.31 -9.23
CA ARG A 237 -15.51 2.57 -9.73
C ARG A 237 -15.37 2.28 -11.23
N ALA A 238 -15.95 1.18 -11.72
CA ALA A 238 -15.92 0.82 -13.14
C ALA A 238 -16.44 1.97 -13.99
N ARG A 239 -17.59 2.55 -13.61
CA ARG A 239 -18.20 3.68 -14.32
C ARG A 239 -17.45 4.99 -14.14
N VAL A 240 -16.90 5.26 -12.95
CA VAL A 240 -15.99 6.40 -12.73
C VAL A 240 -14.78 6.35 -13.67
N SER A 241 -14.34 5.15 -14.05
CA SER A 241 -13.18 4.92 -14.92
C SER A 241 -13.52 4.97 -16.42
N GLU A 242 -14.80 5.17 -16.79
CA GLU A 242 -15.22 5.28 -18.20
C GLU A 242 -14.76 6.61 -18.80
N GLU A 243 -14.24 6.55 -20.03
CA GLU A 243 -13.66 7.71 -20.74
C GLU A 243 -14.67 8.86 -20.89
N GLU A 244 -15.94 8.53 -21.16
CA GLU A 244 -17.03 9.51 -21.29
C GLU A 244 -17.31 10.24 -19.98
N VAL A 245 -17.22 9.54 -18.83
CA VAL A 245 -17.41 10.12 -17.50
C VAL A 245 -16.23 11.03 -17.12
N ILE A 246 -15.01 10.61 -17.43
CA ILE A 246 -13.79 11.41 -17.20
C ILE A 246 -13.81 12.68 -18.06
N LYS A 247 -14.13 12.57 -19.36
CA LYS A 247 -14.30 13.73 -20.26
C LYS A 247 -15.52 14.59 -19.89
N GLY A 248 -16.57 13.98 -19.35
CA GLY A 248 -17.81 14.61 -18.90
C GLY A 248 -17.73 15.34 -17.55
N ALA A 249 -16.65 15.14 -16.78
CA ALA A 249 -16.46 15.69 -15.43
C ALA A 249 -16.66 17.22 -15.32
N ARG A 250 -16.47 17.95 -16.44
CA ARG A 250 -16.62 19.41 -16.51
C ARG A 250 -18.03 19.89 -16.84
N LYS A 251 -18.93 19.01 -17.34
CA LYS A 251 -20.27 19.38 -17.86
C LYS A 251 -21.43 19.09 -16.90
N CYS A 252 -21.21 18.29 -15.85
CA CYS A 252 -22.30 17.75 -15.02
C CYS A 252 -23.05 18.77 -14.13
N ASN A 253 -22.68 20.06 -14.15
CA ASN A 253 -23.46 21.13 -13.51
C ASN A 253 -24.69 21.57 -14.34
N GLU A 254 -24.76 21.29 -15.65
CA GLU A 254 -25.77 21.87 -16.53
C GLU A 254 -27.14 21.16 -16.49
N GLU A 255 -27.20 19.86 -16.15
CA GLU A 255 -28.43 19.05 -16.29
C GLU A 255 -29.25 18.85 -15.01
N GLY A 256 -28.75 19.25 -13.84
CA GLY A 256 -29.55 19.34 -12.60
C GLY A 256 -30.12 18.03 -12.02
N ARG A 257 -29.66 16.85 -12.45
CA ARG A 257 -30.21 15.53 -12.04
C ARG A 257 -29.33 14.69 -11.09
N PHE A 258 -28.20 15.21 -10.62
CA PHE A 258 -27.22 14.45 -9.84
C PHE A 258 -27.16 14.89 -8.38
N CYS A 259 -27.11 13.92 -7.46
CA CYS A 259 -26.73 14.17 -6.07
C CYS A 259 -25.20 14.16 -5.98
N LYS A 260 -24.63 15.30 -5.58
CA LYS A 260 -23.17 15.47 -5.39
C LYS A 260 -22.74 14.79 -4.09
N SER A 261 -21.77 13.88 -4.15
CA SER A 261 -21.16 13.29 -2.94
C SER A 261 -19.88 14.02 -2.55
N ASN A 262 -19.56 14.00 -1.27
CA ASN A 262 -18.24 14.40 -0.77
C ASN A 262 -17.20 13.28 -0.85
N ILE A 263 -17.56 12.07 -1.33
CA ILE A 263 -16.62 10.98 -1.59
C ILE A 263 -15.70 11.37 -2.76
N ALA A 264 -14.40 11.49 -2.50
CA ALA A 264 -13.38 11.55 -3.55
C ALA A 264 -13.15 10.16 -4.17
N VAL A 265 -12.69 10.11 -5.42
CA VAL A 265 -12.30 8.85 -6.09
C VAL A 265 -11.32 8.04 -5.24
N SER A 266 -10.40 8.72 -4.56
CA SER A 266 -9.44 8.08 -3.66
C SER A 266 -10.05 7.54 -2.37
N ASN A 267 -11.13 8.11 -1.85
CA ASN A 267 -11.86 7.52 -0.72
C ASN A 267 -12.60 6.24 -1.13
N LEU A 268 -13.18 6.21 -2.34
CA LEU A 268 -13.78 5.00 -2.91
C LEU A 268 -12.72 3.90 -3.11
N ALA A 269 -11.57 4.26 -3.70
CA ALA A 269 -10.47 3.31 -3.91
C ALA A 269 -9.92 2.74 -2.59
N GLU A 270 -9.74 3.58 -1.57
CA GLU A 270 -9.34 3.13 -0.23
C GLU A 270 -10.39 2.19 0.41
N GLY A 271 -11.69 2.46 0.22
CA GLY A 271 -12.76 1.58 0.70
C GLY A 271 -12.74 0.20 0.03
N ILE A 272 -12.56 0.15 -1.28
CA ILE A 272 -12.40 -1.10 -2.06
C ILE A 272 -11.16 -1.87 -1.58
N PHE A 273 -10.02 -1.18 -1.46
CA PHE A 273 -8.76 -1.77 -1.00
C PHE A 273 -8.93 -2.40 0.38
N ARG A 274 -9.44 -1.63 1.36
CA ARG A 274 -9.62 -2.05 2.76
C ARG A 274 -10.55 -3.24 2.92
N LEU A 275 -11.69 -3.27 2.23
CA LEU A 275 -12.59 -4.44 2.27
C LEU A 275 -11.97 -5.70 1.64
N SER A 276 -10.96 -5.54 0.79
CA SER A 276 -10.35 -6.64 0.03
C SER A 276 -9.13 -7.25 0.71
N ILE A 277 -8.44 -6.56 1.63
CA ILE A 277 -7.14 -7.00 2.19
C ILE A 277 -7.12 -8.45 2.70
N ASN A 278 -8.21 -8.91 3.33
CA ASN A 278 -8.34 -10.24 3.94
C ASN A 278 -9.19 -11.22 3.10
N ALA A 279 -9.54 -10.87 1.85
CA ALA A 279 -10.39 -11.69 1.01
C ALA A 279 -9.61 -12.85 0.38
N SER A 280 -9.80 -14.05 0.93
CA SER A 280 -9.07 -15.28 0.55
C SER A 280 -9.29 -15.77 -0.88
N GLN A 281 -10.38 -15.35 -1.54
CA GLN A 281 -10.75 -15.82 -2.88
C GLN A 281 -10.12 -15.03 -4.03
N LEU A 282 -9.63 -13.81 -3.78
CA LEU A 282 -9.10 -12.91 -4.84
C LEU A 282 -7.66 -13.21 -5.25
N THR A 283 -6.94 -14.00 -4.44
CA THR A 283 -5.57 -14.47 -4.71
C THR A 283 -5.38 -15.89 -4.17
N GLY A 284 -6.24 -16.80 -4.61
CA GLY A 284 -5.99 -18.23 -4.44
C GLY A 284 -4.67 -18.60 -5.14
N SER A 285 -3.71 -19.16 -4.39
CA SER A 285 -2.46 -19.65 -4.96
C SER A 285 -2.73 -20.75 -5.97
N LEU A 286 -2.02 -20.77 -7.10
CA LEU A 286 -2.05 -21.92 -8.00
C LEU A 286 -1.41 -23.14 -7.29
N PRO A 287 -1.82 -24.37 -7.62
CA PRO A 287 -1.12 -25.55 -7.15
C PRO A 287 0.37 -25.52 -7.55
N PHE A 288 1.24 -25.91 -6.63
CA PHE A 288 2.69 -25.95 -6.85
C PHE A 288 3.06 -26.70 -8.14
N GLU A 289 2.37 -27.81 -8.42
CA GLU A 289 2.61 -28.68 -9.57
C GLU A 289 2.25 -28.02 -10.91
N VAL A 290 1.34 -27.03 -10.90
CA VAL A 290 0.95 -26.26 -12.09
C VAL A 290 2.02 -25.21 -12.39
N VAL A 291 2.52 -24.51 -11.37
CA VAL A 291 3.59 -23.51 -11.53
C VAL A 291 4.94 -24.18 -11.85
N GLN A 292 5.24 -25.33 -11.24
CA GLN A 292 6.45 -26.10 -11.55
C GLN A 292 6.42 -26.61 -13.00
N ARG A 293 5.33 -27.25 -13.45
CA ARG A 293 5.20 -27.64 -14.88
C ARG A 293 5.14 -26.43 -15.81
N GLY A 294 4.61 -25.31 -15.32
CA GLY A 294 4.69 -23.99 -15.94
C GLY A 294 6.12 -23.60 -16.31
N LEU A 295 7.01 -23.52 -15.33
CA LEU A 295 8.38 -23.01 -15.52
C LEU A 295 9.41 -24.06 -15.97
N PHE A 296 9.19 -25.35 -15.71
CA PHE A 296 10.18 -26.42 -15.95
C PHE A 296 9.68 -27.52 -16.94
N GLY A 297 8.41 -27.48 -17.34
CA GLY A 297 7.81 -28.48 -18.25
C GLY A 297 7.76 -29.89 -17.66
N GLU A 298 7.81 -30.89 -18.54
CA GLU A 298 8.02 -32.32 -18.19
C GLU A 298 9.50 -32.74 -18.37
N SER A 299 10.44 -31.79 -18.34
CA SER A 299 11.85 -32.08 -18.56
C SER A 299 12.48 -32.86 -17.39
N ASP A 300 13.61 -33.52 -17.65
CA ASP A 300 14.41 -34.20 -16.60
C ASP A 300 14.93 -33.20 -15.53
N THR A 301 15.01 -31.91 -15.85
CA THR A 301 15.48 -30.83 -14.97
C THR A 301 14.37 -30.33 -14.04
N GLY A 302 14.00 -31.15 -13.05
CA GLY A 302 13.05 -30.76 -11.99
C GLY A 302 13.59 -29.67 -11.06
N PHE A 303 12.72 -29.09 -10.21
CA PHE A 303 13.09 -27.97 -9.33
C PHE A 303 14.34 -28.22 -8.45
N GLY A 304 14.55 -29.46 -7.98
CA GLY A 304 15.74 -29.80 -7.19
C GLY A 304 17.05 -29.73 -7.99
N ASP A 305 17.01 -30.10 -9.27
CA ASP A 305 18.14 -29.95 -10.19
C ASP A 305 18.39 -28.46 -10.50
N PHE A 306 17.31 -27.71 -10.76
CA PHE A 306 17.37 -26.26 -10.95
C PHE A 306 18.07 -25.52 -9.79
N ILE A 307 17.67 -25.80 -8.54
CA ILE A 307 18.28 -25.20 -7.35
C ILE A 307 19.75 -25.60 -7.19
N SER A 308 20.13 -26.83 -7.59
CA SER A 308 21.49 -27.34 -7.44
C SER A 308 22.46 -26.77 -8.48
N ASN A 309 22.02 -26.60 -9.72
CA ASN A 309 22.89 -26.34 -10.87
C ASN A 309 22.76 -24.94 -11.48
N TYR A 310 21.66 -24.21 -11.25
CA TYR A 310 21.34 -22.98 -11.96
C TYR A 310 21.01 -21.78 -11.06
N TRP A 311 20.28 -21.99 -9.96
CA TRP A 311 19.88 -20.92 -9.03
C TRP A 311 21.08 -20.09 -8.52
N GLU A 312 21.07 -18.77 -8.75
CA GLU A 312 22.17 -17.85 -8.40
C GLU A 312 23.53 -18.19 -9.06
N VAL A 313 23.56 -19.10 -10.05
CA VAL A 313 24.80 -19.65 -10.64
C VAL A 313 24.89 -19.46 -12.16
N SER A 314 23.83 -19.79 -12.93
CA SER A 314 23.93 -19.75 -14.40
C SER A 314 22.56 -19.58 -15.09
N PRO A 315 22.48 -18.75 -16.15
CA PRO A 315 21.36 -18.73 -17.08
C PRO A 315 20.99 -20.10 -17.64
N PHE A 316 19.68 -20.35 -17.74
CA PHE A 316 19.06 -21.61 -18.16
C PHE A 316 17.86 -21.33 -19.07
N LEU A 317 17.84 -21.92 -20.26
CA LEU A 317 16.71 -21.85 -21.18
C LEU A 317 15.95 -23.17 -21.17
N LEU A 318 14.67 -23.12 -20.79
CA LEU A 318 13.72 -24.19 -21.09
C LEU A 318 13.04 -23.89 -22.43
N THR A 319 13.22 -24.78 -23.40
CA THR A 319 12.46 -24.74 -24.66
C THR A 319 11.21 -25.61 -24.54
N ARG A 320 10.05 -25.08 -24.94
CA ARG A 320 8.79 -25.84 -24.94
C ARG A 320 8.53 -26.49 -26.29
N ILE A 321 8.50 -27.82 -26.32
CA ILE A 321 8.02 -28.56 -27.49
C ILE A 321 6.49 -28.42 -27.55
N VAL A 322 6.00 -27.54 -28.43
CA VAL A 322 4.57 -27.29 -28.66
C VAL A 322 3.88 -28.57 -29.14
N LYS A 323 3.25 -29.33 -28.21
CA LYS A 323 2.31 -30.42 -28.54
C LYS A 323 1.47 -31.05 -27.43
N ASP A 324 1.46 -30.54 -26.21
CA ASP A 324 0.56 -31.06 -25.16
C ASP A 324 -0.70 -30.20 -25.00
N PRO A 325 -1.89 -30.66 -25.47
CA PRO A 325 -3.16 -29.97 -25.28
C PRO A 325 -3.77 -30.15 -23.88
N ASP A 326 -3.26 -31.08 -23.05
CA ASP A 326 -3.77 -31.35 -21.69
C ASP A 326 -2.97 -30.59 -20.61
N MET A 327 -1.87 -29.93 -20.98
CA MET A 327 -1.13 -29.01 -20.10
C MET A 327 -2.00 -27.83 -19.66
N HIS A 328 -2.23 -27.71 -18.35
CA HIS A 328 -2.79 -26.49 -17.76
C HIS A 328 -1.86 -25.30 -18.06
N ASP A 329 -2.29 -24.44 -18.98
CA ASP A 329 -1.58 -23.21 -19.33
C ASP A 329 -1.54 -22.28 -18.11
N MET A 330 -0.37 -22.24 -17.47
CA MET A 330 -0.03 -21.35 -16.35
C MET A 330 -0.42 -19.89 -16.64
N PHE A 331 -0.28 -19.43 -17.89
CA PHE A 331 -0.61 -18.07 -18.29
C PHE A 331 -1.96 -17.96 -19.01
N GLY A 332 -2.70 -19.05 -19.19
CA GLY A 332 -3.89 -19.09 -20.06
C GLY A 332 -5.00 -18.13 -19.65
N ALA A 333 -5.27 -18.03 -18.34
CA ALA A 333 -6.23 -17.05 -17.81
C ALA A 333 -5.77 -15.59 -18.07
N PHE A 334 -4.47 -15.32 -17.94
CA PHE A 334 -3.90 -14.02 -18.29
C PHE A 334 -3.99 -13.75 -19.80
N MET A 335 -3.61 -14.70 -20.65
CA MET A 335 -3.66 -14.57 -22.12
C MET A 335 -5.09 -14.35 -22.62
N GLN A 336 -6.08 -15.02 -22.03
CA GLN A 336 -7.51 -14.78 -22.32
C GLN A 336 -7.92 -13.34 -21.94
N SER A 337 -7.49 -12.84 -20.78
CA SER A 337 -7.80 -11.47 -20.33
C SER A 337 -7.24 -10.37 -21.26
N LEU A 338 -6.19 -10.67 -22.04
CA LEU A 338 -5.61 -9.74 -23.01
C LEU A 338 -6.53 -9.44 -24.21
N ASN A 339 -7.58 -10.26 -24.45
CA ASN A 339 -8.51 -10.10 -25.57
C ASN A 339 -7.79 -9.95 -26.92
N TRP A 340 -6.75 -10.77 -27.15
CA TRP A 340 -5.91 -10.70 -28.34
C TRP A 340 -6.72 -11.02 -29.61
N ASN A 341 -6.68 -10.10 -30.57
CA ASN A 341 -7.42 -10.18 -31.84
C ASN A 341 -6.50 -10.10 -33.08
N GLY A 342 -5.20 -10.39 -32.91
CA GLY A 342 -4.19 -10.30 -33.97
C GLY A 342 -3.60 -8.89 -34.20
N SER A 343 -4.00 -7.86 -33.43
CA SER A 343 -3.56 -6.48 -33.64
C SER A 343 -2.92 -5.86 -32.38
N VAL A 344 -1.64 -5.47 -32.48
CA VAL A 344 -0.87 -4.88 -31.36
C VAL A 344 -1.45 -3.55 -30.84
N PRO A 345 -1.95 -2.62 -31.69
CA PRO A 345 -2.66 -1.45 -31.17
C PRO A 345 -3.87 -1.79 -30.28
N SER A 346 -4.61 -2.87 -30.57
CA SER A 346 -5.70 -3.34 -29.69
C SER A 346 -5.14 -3.84 -28.36
N LEU A 347 -4.05 -4.62 -28.41
CA LEU A 347 -3.37 -5.17 -27.23
C LEU A 347 -2.85 -4.07 -26.30
N ILE A 348 -2.24 -2.99 -26.82
CA ILE A 348 -1.80 -1.85 -26.01
C ILE A 348 -2.98 -1.22 -25.25
N SER A 349 -4.11 -1.00 -25.92
CA SER A 349 -5.31 -0.48 -25.25
C SER A 349 -5.89 -1.48 -24.24
N SER A 350 -5.98 -2.76 -24.61
CA SER A 350 -6.46 -3.82 -23.73
C SER A 350 -5.62 -3.90 -22.45
N ILE A 351 -4.28 -3.83 -22.55
CA ILE A 351 -3.36 -3.87 -21.42
C ILE A 351 -3.50 -2.61 -20.53
N LEU A 352 -3.52 -1.41 -21.12
CA LEU A 352 -3.39 -0.15 -20.37
C LEU A 352 -4.71 0.47 -19.90
N GLN A 353 -5.84 0.15 -20.54
CA GLN A 353 -7.14 0.74 -20.19
C GLN A 353 -7.60 0.28 -18.80
N GLY A 354 -8.13 1.24 -18.01
CA GLY A 354 -8.65 1.00 -16.66
C GLY A 354 -7.60 0.71 -15.58
N LEU A 355 -6.30 0.82 -15.89
CA LEU A 355 -5.24 0.66 -14.89
C LEU A 355 -5.10 1.88 -13.98
N VAL A 356 -4.74 1.62 -12.71
CA VAL A 356 -4.39 2.66 -11.73
C VAL A 356 -2.97 2.52 -11.21
N ALA A 357 -2.43 3.60 -10.64
CA ALA A 357 -1.08 3.58 -10.09
C ALA A 357 -0.94 2.58 -8.94
N CYS A 358 0.11 1.77 -9.01
CA CYS A 358 0.58 0.89 -7.95
C CYS A 358 1.73 1.60 -7.25
N PHE A 359 1.46 2.22 -6.10
CA PHE A 359 2.48 2.91 -5.32
C PHE A 359 3.39 1.90 -4.63
N PRO A 360 4.73 2.08 -4.67
CA PRO A 360 5.64 1.17 -4.00
C PRO A 360 5.32 1.11 -2.50
N ILE A 361 5.37 -0.10 -1.94
CA ILE A 361 5.34 -0.36 -0.50
C ILE A 361 6.79 -0.50 -0.01
N ALA A 362 7.10 0.00 1.19
CA ALA A 362 8.45 -0.11 1.73
C ALA A 362 8.86 -1.58 1.95
N SER A 363 10.15 -1.87 1.74
CA SER A 363 10.72 -3.22 1.84
C SER A 363 10.49 -3.83 3.23
N ASP A 364 10.64 -3.04 4.29
CA ASP A 364 10.50 -3.43 5.68
C ASP A 364 9.07 -3.30 6.27
N GLU A 365 8.09 -2.89 5.45
CA GLU A 365 6.71 -2.66 5.90
C GLU A 365 6.01 -3.95 6.35
N GLN A 366 5.48 -3.90 7.57
CA GLN A 366 4.80 -5.02 8.24
C GLN A 366 3.34 -4.70 8.62
N ASN A 367 2.86 -3.47 8.43
CA ASN A 367 1.47 -3.07 8.65
C ASN A 367 0.90 -2.31 7.44
N ILE A 368 -0.04 -2.93 6.72
CA ILE A 368 -0.65 -2.35 5.52
C ILE A 368 -1.35 -0.99 5.74
N LEU A 369 -1.71 -0.65 6.98
CA LEU A 369 -2.35 0.63 7.31
C LEU A 369 -1.36 1.81 7.29
N ASN A 370 -0.07 1.57 7.52
CA ASN A 370 0.97 2.58 7.37
C ASN A 370 1.04 3.05 5.90
N PHE A 371 1.21 2.10 4.97
CA PHE A 371 1.12 2.34 3.53
C PHE A 371 -0.14 3.13 3.14
N LEU A 372 -1.33 2.75 3.63
CA LEU A 372 -2.57 3.49 3.33
C LEU A 372 -2.58 4.93 3.85
N ASN A 373 -1.85 5.22 4.94
CA ASN A 373 -1.66 6.59 5.42
C ASN A 373 -0.67 7.37 4.55
N GLU A 374 0.39 6.75 4.03
CA GLU A 374 1.36 7.37 3.12
C GLU A 374 0.76 7.74 1.75
N VAL A 375 -0.07 6.85 1.19
CA VAL A 375 -0.76 7.07 -0.11
C VAL A 375 -2.13 7.73 0.02
N LYS A 376 -2.45 8.26 1.21
CA LYS A 376 -3.77 8.79 1.53
C LYS A 376 -4.19 9.89 0.56
N GLY A 377 -5.41 9.74 0.02
CA GLY A 377 -5.96 10.65 -0.98
C GLY A 377 -5.40 10.46 -2.41
N ARG A 378 -4.38 9.61 -2.61
CA ARG A 378 -3.76 9.35 -3.92
C ARG A 378 -4.16 8.03 -4.57
N LEU A 379 -4.70 7.08 -3.80
CA LEU A 379 -5.05 5.75 -4.27
C LEU A 379 -6.12 5.80 -5.37
N GLY A 380 -6.01 4.94 -6.39
CA GLY A 380 -6.98 4.88 -7.50
C GLY A 380 -6.80 5.94 -8.59
N CYS A 381 -5.71 6.72 -8.58
CA CYS A 381 -5.35 7.59 -9.70
C CYS A 381 -4.85 6.81 -10.93
N PRO A 382 -4.79 7.43 -12.13
CA PRO A 382 -4.22 6.79 -13.32
C PRO A 382 -2.75 6.38 -13.12
N ILE A 383 -2.28 5.42 -13.92
CA ILE A 383 -0.86 4.96 -13.90
C ILE A 383 0.12 6.12 -14.12
N ILE A 384 1.28 6.04 -13.47
CA ILE A 384 2.29 7.09 -13.43
C ILE A 384 3.50 6.69 -14.30
N TYR A 385 3.95 7.60 -15.16
CA TYR A 385 5.15 7.39 -15.97
C TYR A 385 6.41 7.23 -15.11
N GLN A 386 7.34 6.37 -15.55
CA GLN A 386 8.54 5.92 -14.83
C GLN A 386 8.31 5.10 -13.56
N GLN A 387 7.17 5.22 -12.88
CA GLN A 387 6.77 4.36 -11.76
C GLN A 387 6.11 3.07 -12.28
N ASP A 388 4.90 3.19 -12.83
CA ASP A 388 4.10 2.07 -13.33
C ASP A 388 4.49 1.66 -14.75
N ILE A 389 4.80 2.64 -15.61
CA ILE A 389 4.98 2.42 -17.05
C ILE A 389 6.20 3.19 -17.59
N ARG A 390 6.98 2.54 -18.45
CA ARG A 390 8.05 3.14 -19.25
C ARG A 390 7.76 2.88 -20.73
N VAL A 391 8.05 3.88 -21.57
CA VAL A 391 8.00 3.72 -23.03
C VAL A 391 9.36 4.12 -23.58
N VAL A 392 10.16 3.12 -23.93
CA VAL A 392 11.62 3.22 -24.02
C VAL A 392 12.18 2.52 -25.25
N LYS A 393 13.30 3.04 -25.77
CA LYS A 393 14.04 2.50 -26.92
C LYS A 393 15.53 2.72 -26.70
N THR A 394 16.34 1.73 -27.03
CA THR A 394 17.80 1.89 -27.06
C THR A 394 18.23 2.42 -28.41
N GLU A 395 19.04 3.48 -28.42
CA GLU A 395 19.64 4.00 -29.65
C GLU A 395 20.88 3.18 -30.03
N SER A 396 20.89 2.63 -31.25
CA SER A 396 21.91 1.67 -31.71
C SER A 396 23.33 2.21 -31.86
N GLN A 397 23.52 3.54 -31.85
CA GLN A 397 24.83 4.17 -31.95
C GLN A 397 25.44 4.56 -30.59
N SER A 398 24.60 4.88 -29.60
CA SER A 398 25.03 5.38 -28.30
C SER A 398 24.78 4.40 -27.15
N SER A 399 24.08 3.29 -27.42
CA SER A 399 23.59 2.32 -26.41
C SER A 399 22.75 2.96 -25.29
N LYS A 400 22.22 4.17 -25.53
CA LYS A 400 21.50 4.96 -24.53
C LYS A 400 20.00 4.70 -24.60
N GLU A 401 19.36 4.62 -23.43
CA GLU A 401 17.91 4.55 -23.31
C GLU A 401 17.26 5.92 -23.59
N MET A 402 16.37 5.95 -24.57
CA MET A 402 15.54 7.07 -24.95
C MET A 402 14.10 6.82 -24.47
N HIS A 403 13.55 7.76 -23.70
CA HIS A 403 12.20 7.69 -23.15
C HIS A 403 11.25 8.56 -23.98
N TYR A 404 10.12 8.00 -24.43
CA TYR A 404 9.21 8.69 -25.36
C TYR A 404 8.63 10.00 -24.81
N PHE A 405 8.26 10.03 -23.53
CA PHE A 405 7.65 11.20 -22.88
C PHE A 405 8.69 12.18 -22.28
N GLN A 406 9.88 12.29 -22.89
CA GLN A 406 11.01 13.08 -22.36
C GLN A 406 10.76 14.59 -22.27
N ASP A 407 9.89 15.15 -23.13
CA ASP A 407 9.63 16.60 -23.20
C ASP A 407 9.12 17.22 -21.88
N PHE A 408 8.66 16.40 -20.94
CA PHE A 408 8.25 16.85 -19.62
C PHE A 408 9.41 17.06 -18.62
N HIS A 409 10.67 16.74 -18.92
CA HIS A 409 11.74 16.67 -17.89
C HIS A 409 12.74 17.85 -17.79
N SER A 410 12.53 18.98 -18.46
CA SER A 410 13.38 20.19 -18.29
C SER A 410 12.94 21.09 -17.10
N CYS A 411 13.82 21.22 -16.10
CA CYS A 411 13.76 22.12 -14.92
C CYS A 411 12.74 21.82 -13.78
N CYS A 412 13.27 21.77 -12.55
CA CYS A 412 12.67 22.01 -11.23
C CYS A 412 11.38 21.26 -10.83
N VAL A 413 11.51 20.37 -9.82
CA VAL A 413 10.45 19.72 -9.00
C VAL A 413 9.11 19.57 -9.73
N LYS A 414 9.01 18.55 -10.58
CA LYS A 414 7.82 18.32 -11.40
C LYS A 414 6.90 17.29 -10.80
N GLU A 415 5.61 17.57 -10.87
CA GLU A 415 4.55 16.63 -10.54
C GLU A 415 4.66 15.36 -11.41
N PRO A 416 4.33 14.18 -10.86
CA PRO A 416 4.36 12.93 -11.62
C PRO A 416 3.38 12.96 -12.80
N LEU A 417 3.84 12.47 -13.96
CA LEU A 417 3.01 12.37 -15.16
C LEU A 417 2.01 11.21 -15.04
N TYR A 418 0.77 11.53 -14.65
CA TYR A 418 -0.36 10.60 -14.70
C TYR A 418 -0.81 10.44 -16.15
N PHE A 419 -0.93 9.19 -16.62
CA PHE A 419 -1.37 8.90 -17.99
C PHE A 419 -2.86 9.22 -18.18
N THR A 420 -3.14 10.04 -19.18
CA THR A 420 -4.49 10.24 -19.71
C THR A 420 -4.81 9.19 -20.78
N PHE A 421 -6.07 9.13 -21.20
CA PHE A 421 -6.46 8.32 -22.36
C PHE A 421 -5.67 8.68 -23.64
N ASP A 422 -5.40 9.97 -23.85
CA ASP A 422 -4.63 10.43 -25.01
C ASP A 422 -3.17 9.98 -24.95
N ASP A 423 -2.61 9.76 -23.75
CA ASP A 423 -1.26 9.21 -23.57
C ASP A 423 -1.20 7.70 -23.86
N ILE A 424 -2.29 6.96 -23.57
CA ILE A 424 -2.44 5.56 -24.02
C ILE A 424 -2.48 5.50 -25.55
N LEU A 425 -3.11 6.47 -26.23
CA LEU A 425 -3.05 6.58 -27.69
C LEU A 425 -1.65 6.92 -28.20
N LYS A 426 -0.91 7.82 -27.53
CA LYS A 426 0.50 8.10 -27.84
C LYS A 426 1.39 6.87 -27.72
N CYS A 427 1.13 5.95 -26.78
CA CYS A 427 1.87 4.69 -26.68
C CYS A 427 1.75 3.83 -27.95
N ARG A 428 0.59 3.84 -28.64
CA ARG A 428 0.41 3.15 -29.93
C ARG A 428 1.26 3.78 -31.05
N GLN A 429 1.51 5.09 -30.97
CA GLN A 429 2.35 5.81 -31.92
C GLN A 429 3.84 5.56 -31.63
N ALA A 430 4.26 5.67 -30.36
CA ALA A 430 5.60 5.31 -29.90
C ALA A 430 6.01 3.88 -30.31
N TYR A 431 5.09 2.91 -30.17
CA TYR A 431 5.32 1.54 -30.61
C TYR A 431 5.65 1.43 -32.10
N LYS A 432 4.96 2.18 -32.98
CA LYS A 432 5.27 2.23 -34.42
C LYS A 432 6.62 2.87 -34.72
N GLU A 433 7.10 3.75 -33.84
CA GLU A 433 8.41 4.41 -33.93
C GLU A 433 9.56 3.54 -33.33
N GLY A 434 9.24 2.31 -32.92
CA GLY A 434 10.21 1.33 -32.42
C GLY A 434 10.39 1.33 -30.90
N TYR A 435 9.58 2.05 -30.12
CA TYR A 435 9.65 2.04 -28.66
C TYR A 435 8.96 0.81 -28.08
N SER A 436 9.61 0.20 -27.08
CA SER A 436 8.99 -0.82 -26.23
C SER A 436 8.09 -0.18 -25.18
N VAL A 437 6.96 -0.82 -24.89
CA VAL A 437 6.09 -0.49 -23.76
C VAL A 437 6.38 -1.48 -22.64
N ALA A 438 6.85 -0.99 -21.50
CA ALA A 438 7.17 -1.76 -20.31
C ALA A 438 6.22 -1.37 -19.17
N LEU A 439 5.38 -2.30 -18.71
CA LEU A 439 4.44 -2.13 -17.61
C LEU A 439 4.91 -2.92 -16.39
N ARG A 440 4.90 -2.30 -15.21
CA ARG A 440 5.30 -2.92 -13.94
C ARG A 440 4.10 -3.34 -13.08
N GLY A 441 4.35 -4.31 -12.20
CA GLY A 441 3.43 -4.72 -11.14
C GLY A 441 2.19 -5.45 -11.67
N LEU A 442 2.37 -6.42 -12.56
CA LEU A 442 1.25 -7.18 -13.15
C LEU A 442 0.54 -8.05 -12.10
N GLU A 443 1.27 -8.51 -11.10
CA GLU A 443 0.78 -9.16 -9.87
C GLU A 443 -0.17 -8.28 -9.06
N PHE A 444 -0.09 -6.95 -9.20
CA PHE A 444 -1.02 -6.00 -8.57
C PHE A 444 -2.23 -5.65 -9.45
N ARG A 445 -2.31 -6.22 -10.66
CA ARG A 445 -3.27 -5.82 -11.72
C ARG A 445 -4.12 -6.97 -12.26
N TYR A 446 -3.62 -8.20 -12.23
CA TYR A 446 -4.28 -9.39 -12.76
C TYR A 446 -4.27 -10.50 -11.70
N GLN A 447 -5.45 -11.01 -11.35
CA GLN A 447 -5.61 -12.08 -10.34
C GLN A 447 -4.80 -13.35 -10.69
N SER A 448 -4.76 -13.71 -11.97
CA SER A 448 -4.00 -14.88 -12.47
C SER A 448 -2.48 -14.72 -12.26
N ILE A 449 -1.92 -13.53 -12.49
CA ILE A 449 -0.50 -13.26 -12.24
C ILE A 449 -0.20 -13.17 -10.74
N ALA A 450 -1.11 -12.61 -9.94
CA ALA A 450 -1.00 -12.62 -8.48
C ALA A 450 -0.90 -14.04 -7.90
N ALA A 451 -1.73 -14.97 -8.42
CA ALA A 451 -1.71 -16.38 -8.02
C ALA A 451 -0.40 -17.09 -8.37
N ILE A 452 0.18 -16.79 -9.54
CA ILE A 452 1.51 -17.25 -9.95
C ILE A 452 2.59 -16.72 -8.97
N ALA A 453 2.58 -15.41 -8.71
CA ALA A 453 3.58 -14.74 -7.89
C ALA A 453 3.58 -15.24 -6.43
N ASP A 454 2.40 -15.37 -5.80
CA ASP A 454 2.27 -15.89 -4.43
C ASP A 454 2.83 -17.32 -4.33
N THR A 455 2.57 -18.16 -5.34
CA THR A 455 3.07 -19.53 -5.43
C THR A 455 4.58 -19.56 -5.61
N LEU A 456 5.15 -18.76 -6.52
CA LEU A 456 6.61 -18.70 -6.72
C LEU A 456 7.34 -18.18 -5.48
N ALA A 457 6.77 -17.18 -4.81
CA ALA A 457 7.30 -16.71 -3.54
C ALA A 457 7.36 -17.87 -2.51
N LEU A 458 6.37 -18.78 -2.46
CA LEU A 458 6.41 -19.97 -1.58
C LEU A 458 7.51 -20.95 -1.98
N MET A 459 7.66 -21.20 -3.29
CA MET A 459 8.69 -22.12 -3.84
C MET A 459 10.11 -21.68 -3.47
N PHE A 460 10.38 -20.38 -3.45
CA PHE A 460 11.69 -19.82 -3.12
C PHE A 460 11.81 -19.33 -1.66
N GLY A 461 10.77 -19.46 -0.83
CA GLY A 461 10.78 -18.98 0.56
C GLY A 461 10.92 -17.46 0.70
N GLN A 462 10.50 -16.69 -0.31
CA GLN A 462 10.63 -15.23 -0.38
C GLN A 462 9.31 -14.51 -0.03
N PRO A 463 9.35 -13.22 0.35
CA PRO A 463 8.16 -12.47 0.74
C PRO A 463 7.27 -12.03 -0.44
N SER A 464 7.86 -11.80 -1.62
CA SER A 464 7.17 -11.37 -2.85
C SER A 464 7.86 -11.93 -4.11
N VAL A 465 7.16 -11.83 -5.23
CA VAL A 465 7.69 -12.00 -6.59
C VAL A 465 7.08 -10.90 -7.44
N GLY A 466 7.91 -10.04 -8.04
CA GLY A 466 7.46 -9.00 -8.95
C GLY A 466 7.12 -9.56 -10.34
N ALA A 467 6.22 -8.92 -11.07
CA ALA A 467 5.90 -9.29 -12.46
C ALA A 467 5.86 -8.06 -13.39
N ASN A 468 6.69 -8.08 -14.43
CA ASN A 468 6.84 -6.98 -15.39
C ASN A 468 6.53 -7.46 -16.81
N LEU A 469 5.75 -6.69 -17.58
CA LEU A 469 5.33 -7.04 -18.95
C LEU A 469 6.01 -6.11 -19.96
N TYR A 470 6.63 -6.70 -20.98
CA TYR A 470 7.37 -5.97 -22.01
C TYR A 470 6.82 -6.30 -23.40
N LEU A 471 6.35 -5.27 -24.10
CA LEU A 471 5.91 -5.34 -25.50
C LEU A 471 6.92 -4.57 -26.37
N THR A 472 7.68 -5.28 -27.23
CA THR A 472 8.71 -4.71 -28.11
C THR A 472 8.33 -4.87 -29.58
N PRO A 473 8.38 -3.80 -30.40
CA PRO A 473 8.10 -3.86 -31.84
C PRO A 473 9.22 -4.54 -32.65
N PRO A 474 8.94 -4.90 -33.92
CA PRO A 474 9.96 -5.46 -34.82
C PRO A 474 11.18 -4.55 -34.99
N ASN A 475 12.34 -5.17 -35.16
CA ASN A 475 13.64 -4.54 -35.42
C ASN A 475 14.02 -3.47 -34.37
N SER A 476 13.79 -3.78 -33.10
CA SER A 476 13.99 -2.85 -32.00
C SER A 476 14.46 -3.50 -30.69
N GLN A 477 15.13 -2.67 -29.90
CA GLN A 477 15.60 -2.93 -28.53
C GLN A 477 15.00 -1.88 -27.60
N GLY A 478 14.47 -2.31 -26.46
CA GLY A 478 13.78 -1.43 -25.49
C GLY A 478 14.70 -0.86 -24.42
N LEU A 479 15.50 -1.73 -23.80
CA LEU A 479 16.43 -1.41 -22.71
C LEU A 479 17.88 -1.61 -23.17
N ALA A 480 18.80 -0.83 -22.61
CA ALA A 480 20.23 -0.99 -22.85
C ALA A 480 20.76 -2.29 -22.21
N CYS A 481 22.03 -2.64 -22.44
CA CYS A 481 22.64 -3.75 -21.71
C CYS A 481 22.74 -3.40 -20.23
N HIS A 482 22.13 -4.22 -19.36
CA HIS A 482 22.06 -4.00 -17.91
C HIS A 482 22.05 -5.35 -17.19
N PHE A 483 22.18 -5.35 -15.86
CA PHE A 483 21.92 -6.51 -15.01
C PHE A 483 20.87 -6.14 -13.96
N ASP A 484 20.10 -7.13 -13.53
CA ASP A 484 19.13 -6.98 -12.45
C ASP A 484 19.75 -7.29 -11.09
N ASP A 485 19.19 -6.69 -10.04
CA ASP A 485 19.46 -6.97 -8.62
C ASP A 485 18.64 -8.15 -8.07
N HIS A 486 17.80 -8.77 -8.91
CA HIS A 486 16.92 -9.89 -8.60
C HIS A 486 17.02 -10.96 -9.69
N CYS A 487 16.68 -12.22 -9.37
CA CYS A 487 16.74 -13.29 -10.38
C CYS A 487 15.44 -13.30 -11.19
N VAL A 488 15.50 -13.50 -12.50
CA VAL A 488 14.33 -13.39 -13.38
C VAL A 488 14.03 -14.68 -14.14
N PHE A 489 12.74 -14.97 -14.31
CA PHE A 489 12.22 -15.91 -15.31
C PHE A 489 11.50 -15.12 -16.40
N VAL A 490 12.12 -15.00 -17.57
CA VAL A 490 11.55 -14.38 -18.77
C VAL A 490 10.69 -15.42 -19.48
N CYS A 491 9.37 -15.25 -19.41
CA CYS A 491 8.37 -16.13 -20.03
C CYS A 491 7.85 -15.47 -21.31
N GLN A 492 8.14 -16.05 -22.47
CA GLN A 492 7.73 -15.48 -23.76
C GLN A 492 6.25 -15.83 -24.04
N ILE A 493 5.41 -14.80 -24.15
CA ILE A 493 3.94 -14.95 -24.27
C ILE A 493 3.49 -14.89 -25.73
N PHE A 494 3.98 -13.93 -26.52
CA PHE A 494 3.70 -13.82 -27.96
C PHE A 494 4.94 -13.43 -28.77
N GLY A 495 5.01 -13.95 -30.00
CA GLY A 495 6.12 -13.80 -30.94
C GLY A 495 7.47 -14.25 -30.37
N SER A 496 8.57 -13.68 -30.87
CA SER A 496 9.93 -14.12 -30.54
C SER A 496 10.83 -12.98 -30.06
N LYS A 497 11.92 -13.32 -29.36
CA LYS A 497 12.95 -12.35 -28.96
C LYS A 497 14.34 -12.99 -28.85
N GLN A 498 15.35 -12.29 -29.36
CA GLN A 498 16.76 -12.67 -29.19
C GLN A 498 17.30 -12.04 -27.91
N TRP A 499 17.93 -12.86 -27.07
CA TRP A 499 18.58 -12.45 -25.83
C TRP A 499 20.07 -12.73 -25.89
N THR A 500 20.88 -11.77 -25.47
CA THR A 500 22.34 -11.91 -25.29
C THR A 500 22.64 -11.76 -23.81
N ILE A 501 23.22 -12.79 -23.19
CA ILE A 501 23.60 -12.80 -21.78
C ILE A 501 25.13 -12.87 -21.67
N PHE A 502 25.72 -11.95 -20.91
CA PHE A 502 27.14 -11.87 -20.65
C PHE A 502 27.46 -12.50 -19.29
N SER A 503 28.64 -13.11 -19.16
CA SER A 503 29.14 -13.57 -17.87
C SER A 503 29.65 -12.39 -17.04
N PRO A 504 29.23 -12.23 -15.77
CA PRO A 504 29.70 -11.14 -14.93
C PRO A 504 31.21 -11.25 -14.63
N PRO A 505 31.89 -10.12 -14.34
CA PRO A 505 33.28 -10.10 -13.91
C PRO A 505 33.41 -10.59 -12.46
N GLY A 506 33.29 -11.90 -12.26
CA GLY A 506 33.32 -12.57 -10.94
C GLY A 506 31.92 -12.94 -10.43
N GLN A 507 31.85 -13.53 -9.24
CA GLN A 507 30.59 -13.94 -8.60
C GLN A 507 29.88 -12.74 -7.96
N LEU A 508 29.39 -11.84 -8.80
CA LEU A 508 28.60 -10.69 -8.37
C LEU A 508 27.17 -11.14 -8.05
N LEU A 509 26.80 -11.11 -6.76
CA LEU A 509 25.42 -11.12 -6.31
C LEU A 509 25.10 -9.69 -5.80
N PRO A 510 24.39 -8.86 -6.59
CA PRO A 510 23.88 -7.59 -6.11
C PRO A 510 22.84 -7.84 -4.99
N ARG A 511 22.61 -6.83 -4.14
CA ARG A 511 21.44 -6.82 -3.25
C ARG A 511 20.33 -6.00 -3.88
N LEU A 512 19.10 -6.37 -3.55
CA LEU A 512 17.91 -5.63 -3.92
C LEU A 512 18.03 -4.17 -3.42
N TYR A 513 17.76 -3.20 -4.31
CA TYR A 513 17.85 -1.77 -4.05
C TYR A 513 19.26 -1.17 -3.83
N ASP A 514 20.35 -1.95 -3.96
CA ASP A 514 21.69 -1.35 -4.00
C ASP A 514 21.79 -0.38 -5.20
N ASN A 515 22.41 0.79 -5.00
CA ASN A 515 22.62 1.75 -6.08
C ASN A 515 23.52 1.13 -7.17
N LEU A 516 22.91 0.71 -8.29
CA LEU A 516 23.59 0.18 -9.49
C LEU A 516 24.29 1.31 -10.27
N LEU A 517 25.20 2.03 -9.59
CA LEU A 517 25.94 3.17 -10.10
C LEU A 517 26.99 2.71 -11.12
N GLY A 518 26.71 2.95 -12.40
CA GLY A 518 27.66 2.77 -13.50
C GLY A 518 27.52 1.43 -14.22
N SER A 519 26.54 1.35 -15.13
CA SER A 519 26.46 0.29 -16.14
C SER A 519 27.53 0.40 -17.24
N ASP A 520 28.70 0.94 -16.94
CA ASP A 520 29.90 0.93 -17.80
C ASP A 520 30.62 -0.43 -17.68
N ILE A 521 29.85 -1.52 -17.78
CA ILE A 521 30.40 -2.87 -17.78
C ILE A 521 31.02 -3.11 -19.16
N ASP A 522 32.35 -3.21 -19.20
CA ASP A 522 33.11 -3.60 -20.39
C ASP A 522 32.81 -5.07 -20.77
N CYS A 523 31.63 -5.29 -21.36
CA CYS A 523 31.16 -6.58 -21.82
C CYS A 523 31.96 -7.10 -23.03
N THR A 524 32.87 -6.29 -23.61
CA THR A 524 33.66 -6.68 -24.79
C THR A 524 34.58 -7.87 -24.55
N LYS A 525 34.89 -8.17 -23.28
CA LYS A 525 35.72 -9.31 -22.85
C LYS A 525 34.93 -10.43 -22.17
N ALA A 526 33.62 -10.25 -21.96
CA ALA A 526 32.80 -11.23 -21.27
C ALA A 526 32.43 -12.41 -22.19
N CYS A 527 32.34 -13.62 -21.65
CA CYS A 527 31.76 -14.74 -22.39
C CYS A 527 30.26 -14.47 -22.60
N LYS A 528 29.83 -14.38 -23.87
CA LYS A 528 28.43 -14.20 -24.25
C LYS A 528 27.75 -15.53 -24.57
N ARG A 529 26.47 -15.65 -24.20
CA ARG A 529 25.54 -16.70 -24.62
C ARG A 529 24.33 -16.05 -25.27
N GLU A 530 23.88 -16.62 -26.37
CA GLU A 530 22.76 -16.12 -27.16
C GLU A 530 21.60 -17.13 -27.08
N PHE A 531 20.39 -16.64 -26.84
CA PHE A 531 19.18 -17.44 -26.70
C PHE A 531 18.07 -16.84 -27.56
N SER A 532 17.40 -17.67 -28.37
CA SER A 532 16.23 -17.27 -29.15
C SER A 532 14.98 -17.81 -28.45
N LEU A 533 14.15 -16.92 -27.89
CA LEU A 533 12.91 -17.30 -27.22
C LEU A 533 11.73 -17.22 -28.18
N ARG A 534 10.88 -18.25 -28.18
CA ARG A 534 9.60 -18.32 -28.90
C ARG A 534 8.46 -18.54 -27.91
N GLU A 535 7.22 -18.43 -28.38
CA GLU A 535 6.02 -18.54 -27.55
C GLU A 535 6.03 -19.81 -26.67
N GLY A 536 5.96 -19.62 -25.35
CA GLY A 536 6.03 -20.68 -24.34
C GLY A 536 7.41 -20.93 -23.74
N ASP A 537 8.50 -20.47 -24.35
CA ASP A 537 9.85 -20.64 -23.80
C ASP A 537 10.06 -19.82 -22.52
N VAL A 538 10.91 -20.34 -21.61
CA VAL A 538 11.26 -19.69 -20.35
C VAL A 538 12.77 -19.61 -20.21
N LEU A 539 13.31 -18.38 -20.12
CA LEU A 539 14.72 -18.13 -19.82
C LEU A 539 14.89 -17.64 -18.38
N TYR A 540 15.59 -18.41 -17.57
CA TYR A 540 16.09 -17.98 -16.27
C TYR A 540 17.40 -17.21 -16.43
N ILE A 541 17.50 -16.05 -15.77
CA ILE A 541 18.73 -15.25 -15.65
C ILE A 541 18.97 -14.97 -14.15
N PRO A 542 20.11 -15.36 -13.56
CA PRO A 542 20.45 -15.01 -12.19
C PRO A 542 20.77 -13.50 -12.06
N ARG A 543 20.54 -12.93 -10.86
CA ARG A 543 20.93 -11.54 -10.57
C ARG A 543 22.42 -11.31 -10.81
N GLY A 544 22.78 -10.11 -11.26
CA GLY A 544 24.17 -9.74 -11.58
C GLY A 544 24.66 -10.14 -12.98
N PHE A 545 23.92 -10.93 -13.76
CA PHE A 545 24.29 -11.25 -15.15
C PHE A 545 23.88 -10.13 -16.12
N PRO A 546 24.83 -9.44 -16.78
CA PRO A 546 24.50 -8.41 -17.75
C PRO A 546 23.83 -9.03 -18.98
N HIS A 547 22.81 -8.37 -19.51
CA HIS A 547 22.02 -8.88 -20.61
C HIS A 547 21.35 -7.77 -21.44
N GLU A 548 21.00 -8.12 -22.67
CA GLU A 548 20.23 -7.28 -23.59
C GLU A 548 19.29 -8.13 -24.45
N ALA A 549 18.25 -7.52 -25.01
CA ALA A 549 17.24 -8.24 -25.77
C ALA A 549 16.71 -7.44 -26.98
N TYR A 550 16.82 -8.04 -28.17
CA TYR A 550 16.44 -7.47 -29.47
C TYR A 550 15.32 -8.28 -30.12
N THR A 551 14.39 -7.61 -30.81
CA THR A 551 13.27 -8.27 -31.49
C THR A 551 13.50 -8.26 -33.00
N ASN A 552 13.75 -9.43 -33.59
CA ASN A 552 13.96 -9.58 -35.02
C ASN A 552 12.63 -9.57 -35.78
N SER A 553 12.61 -9.09 -37.03
CA SER A 553 11.44 -9.23 -37.92
C SER A 553 11.44 -10.48 -38.79
N ASP A 554 12.55 -11.24 -38.84
CA ASP A 554 12.85 -12.17 -39.94
C ASP A 554 13.13 -13.61 -39.45
N ASP A 555 12.40 -14.04 -38.41
CA ASP A 555 12.30 -15.46 -38.05
C ASP A 555 11.37 -16.13 -39.07
N GLY A 556 11.96 -16.75 -40.12
CA GLY A 556 11.30 -17.22 -41.34
C GLY A 556 10.21 -18.31 -41.22
N ASP A 557 9.66 -18.53 -40.02
CA ASP A 557 8.64 -19.51 -39.70
C ASP A 557 7.21 -18.91 -39.59
N GLY A 558 7.02 -17.65 -39.95
CA GLY A 558 5.70 -16.99 -40.00
C GLY A 558 5.16 -16.48 -38.66
N TYR A 559 6.02 -16.37 -37.64
CA TYR A 559 5.66 -15.74 -36.36
C TYR A 559 5.40 -14.23 -36.51
N PRO A 560 4.58 -13.63 -35.63
CA PRO A 560 4.45 -12.19 -35.61
C PRO A 560 5.78 -11.57 -35.17
N GLY A 561 6.35 -10.66 -35.97
CA GLY A 561 7.67 -10.06 -35.73
C GLY A 561 7.78 -9.10 -34.54
N PHE A 562 6.93 -9.22 -33.52
CA PHE A 562 7.00 -8.47 -32.27
C PHE A 562 7.26 -9.43 -31.09
N SER A 563 7.66 -8.91 -29.94
CA SER A 563 7.74 -9.69 -28.70
C SER A 563 6.74 -9.17 -27.66
N LEU A 564 6.00 -10.08 -27.02
CA LEU A 564 5.43 -9.88 -25.70
C LEU A 564 6.02 -10.92 -24.74
N HIS A 565 6.67 -10.50 -23.67
CA HIS A 565 7.10 -11.40 -22.59
C HIS A 565 6.74 -10.85 -21.21
N LEU A 566 6.54 -11.77 -20.28
CA LEU A 566 6.37 -11.50 -18.86
C LEU A 566 7.64 -11.92 -18.12
N THR A 567 8.24 -11.00 -17.38
CA THR A 567 9.39 -11.26 -16.51
C THR A 567 8.88 -11.43 -15.08
N LEU A 568 9.11 -12.62 -14.50
CA LEU A 568 8.81 -12.92 -13.10
C LEU A 568 10.10 -12.81 -12.27
N SER A 569 10.10 -11.90 -11.30
CA SER A 569 11.27 -11.45 -10.55
C SER A 569 11.28 -12.05 -9.13
N ILE A 570 12.22 -12.95 -8.84
CA ILE A 570 12.45 -13.46 -7.48
C ILE A 570 13.30 -12.44 -6.71
N GLU A 571 12.61 -11.63 -5.91
CA GLU A 571 13.16 -10.55 -5.09
C GLU A 571 13.69 -11.12 -3.76
N VAL A 572 15.00 -11.04 -3.56
CA VAL A 572 15.65 -11.46 -2.30
C VAL A 572 15.81 -10.23 -1.42
N GLU A 573 14.76 -9.95 -0.66
CA GLU A 573 14.69 -8.85 0.31
C GLU A 573 15.77 -9.01 1.40
N PRO A 574 16.41 -7.93 1.90
CA PRO A 574 17.57 -8.02 2.80
C PRO A 574 17.44 -8.90 4.06
N PRO A 575 16.26 -9.04 4.73
CA PRO A 575 16.09 -9.98 5.84
C PRO A 575 16.17 -11.46 5.45
N PHE A 576 16.08 -11.78 4.15
CA PHE A 576 15.96 -13.13 3.59
C PHE A 576 17.17 -13.53 2.72
N GLU A 577 18.18 -12.67 2.57
CA GLU A 577 19.54 -13.13 2.30
C GLU A 577 20.19 -13.69 3.59
N TRP A 578 21.23 -14.50 3.42
CA TRP A 578 21.97 -15.14 4.50
C TRP A 578 22.64 -14.17 5.50
N GLY A 579 23.03 -12.97 5.06
CA GLY A 579 23.49 -11.88 5.91
C GLY A 579 22.37 -11.38 6.82
N GLY A 580 21.17 -11.16 6.26
CA GLY A 580 19.94 -10.87 7.00
C GLY A 580 19.63 -11.92 8.07
N VAL A 581 19.76 -13.22 7.72
CA VAL A 581 19.61 -14.32 8.68
C VAL A 581 20.65 -14.23 9.82
N ALA A 582 21.90 -13.88 9.53
CA ALA A 582 22.93 -13.71 10.57
C ALA A 582 22.62 -12.52 11.50
N HIS A 583 22.16 -11.39 10.96
CA HIS A 583 21.69 -10.25 11.75
C HIS A 583 20.48 -10.64 12.62
N PHE A 584 19.50 -11.34 12.05
CA PHE A 584 18.31 -11.81 12.76
C PHE A 584 18.65 -12.82 13.86
N ALA A 585 19.57 -13.76 13.61
CA ALA A 585 20.06 -14.72 14.59
C ALA A 585 20.72 -14.03 15.80
N LEU A 586 21.56 -13.03 15.56
CA LEU A 586 22.19 -12.23 16.61
C LEU A 586 21.15 -11.44 17.44
N HIS A 587 20.14 -10.87 16.77
CA HIS A 587 19.03 -10.19 17.43
C HIS A 587 18.24 -11.14 18.34
N CYS A 588 17.77 -12.28 17.82
CA CYS A 588 17.02 -13.27 18.59
C CYS A 588 17.82 -13.84 19.78
N TRP A 589 19.10 -14.14 19.58
CA TRP A 589 19.98 -14.56 20.67
C TRP A 589 20.08 -13.46 21.74
N SER A 590 20.32 -12.19 21.35
CA SER A 590 20.41 -11.06 22.27
C SER A 590 19.13 -10.86 23.10
N GLU A 591 17.95 -10.90 22.48
CA GLU A 591 16.66 -10.79 23.20
C GLU A 591 16.44 -11.93 24.20
N ASN A 592 16.83 -13.16 23.84
CA ASN A 592 16.77 -14.29 24.77
C ASN A 592 17.73 -14.10 25.96
N GLN A 593 18.93 -13.55 25.75
CA GLN A 593 19.85 -13.21 26.84
C GLN A 593 19.27 -12.12 27.77
N LYS A 594 18.64 -11.06 27.22
CA LYS A 594 18.00 -10.02 28.04
C LYS A 594 16.95 -10.59 28.99
N ARG A 595 16.11 -11.52 28.50
CA ARG A 595 15.06 -12.19 29.30
C ARG A 595 15.64 -12.99 30.48
N LEU A 596 16.81 -13.61 30.29
CA LEU A 596 17.52 -14.35 31.34
C LEU A 596 18.24 -13.42 32.35
N CYS A 597 18.63 -12.22 31.94
CA CYS A 597 19.46 -11.28 32.71
C CYS A 597 18.69 -10.31 33.63
N TYR A 598 17.39 -10.51 33.90
CA TYR A 598 16.61 -9.64 34.80
C TYR A 598 17.02 -9.67 36.29
N ASN A 599 18.03 -10.47 36.66
CA ASN A 599 18.55 -10.60 38.02
C ASN A 599 19.95 -9.97 38.18
N GLY A 600 20.00 -8.69 38.58
CA GLY A 600 21.10 -8.13 39.38
C GLY A 600 22.42 -7.75 38.68
N SER A 601 22.53 -7.78 37.35
CA SER A 601 23.75 -7.38 36.64
C SER A 601 24.03 -5.86 36.71
N ASN A 602 25.30 -5.47 36.78
CA ASN A 602 25.74 -4.06 36.76
C ASN A 602 25.31 -3.34 35.47
N ILE A 603 24.70 -2.15 35.60
CA ILE A 603 24.26 -1.26 34.50
C ILE A 603 25.35 -1.05 33.45
N LEU A 604 26.61 -0.89 33.88
CA LEU A 604 27.74 -0.72 32.96
C LEU A 604 28.00 -1.97 32.11
N SER A 605 27.82 -3.18 32.66
CA SER A 605 27.95 -4.43 31.90
C SER A 605 26.86 -4.52 30.85
N GLN A 606 25.59 -4.30 31.24
CA GLN A 606 24.46 -4.29 30.31
C GLN A 606 24.66 -3.31 29.15
N LYS A 607 25.23 -2.13 29.43
CA LYS A 607 25.54 -1.11 28.41
C LYS A 607 26.67 -1.57 27.47
N LEU A 608 27.74 -2.17 28.00
CA LEU A 608 28.83 -2.74 27.20
C LEU A 608 28.36 -3.92 26.34
N ASP A 609 27.51 -4.80 26.87
CA ASP A 609 26.96 -5.95 26.14
C ASP A 609 26.01 -5.49 25.02
N ARG A 610 25.10 -4.53 25.30
CA ARG A 610 24.22 -3.92 24.28
C ARG A 610 25.02 -3.28 23.15
N MET A 611 26.08 -2.54 23.50
CA MET A 611 26.95 -1.90 22.50
C MET A 611 27.74 -2.95 21.70
N SER A 612 28.19 -4.02 22.34
CA SER A 612 28.90 -5.13 21.69
C SER A 612 28.04 -5.86 20.66
N VAL A 613 26.74 -6.04 20.91
CA VAL A 613 25.77 -6.58 19.93
C VAL A 613 25.64 -5.66 18.72
N ASN A 614 25.52 -4.34 18.93
CA ASN A 614 25.48 -3.36 17.83
C ASN A 614 26.75 -3.39 16.98
N LEU A 615 27.93 -3.44 17.61
CA LEU A 615 29.21 -3.58 16.90
C LEU A 615 29.31 -4.89 16.13
N LEU A 616 28.76 -5.98 16.65
CA LEU A 616 28.78 -7.28 15.98
C LEU A 616 27.82 -7.32 14.77
N HIS A 617 26.70 -6.59 14.79
CA HIS A 617 25.92 -6.36 13.55
C HIS A 617 26.75 -5.64 12.49
N VAL A 618 27.50 -4.59 12.83
CA VAL A 618 28.37 -3.90 11.86
C VAL A 618 29.45 -4.86 11.31
N ALA A 619 30.01 -5.74 12.15
CA ALA A 619 30.94 -6.78 11.70
C ALA A 619 30.31 -7.75 10.68
N ILE A 620 29.07 -8.21 10.94
CA ILE A 620 28.30 -9.05 10.00
C ILE A 620 28.11 -8.32 8.66
N GLY A 621 27.79 -7.02 8.67
CA GLY A 621 27.65 -6.20 7.47
C GLY A 621 28.96 -6.11 6.66
N ILE A 622 30.09 -5.87 7.32
CA ILE A 622 31.43 -5.82 6.68
C ILE A 622 31.75 -7.16 6.00
N ILE A 623 31.57 -8.28 6.71
CA ILE A 623 31.85 -9.62 6.17
C ILE A 623 30.88 -9.96 5.02
N GLY A 624 29.60 -9.62 5.14
CA GLY A 624 28.61 -9.87 4.08
C GLY A 624 28.81 -9.02 2.82
N ASN A 625 29.52 -7.90 2.94
CA ASN A 625 29.93 -7.11 1.78
C ASN A 625 31.10 -7.77 1.02
N SER A 626 31.94 -8.58 1.67
CA SER A 626 33.12 -9.21 1.07
C SER A 626 32.93 -10.69 0.67
N ASP A 627 32.12 -11.47 1.39
CA ASP A 627 31.83 -12.88 1.09
C ASP A 627 30.45 -13.03 0.40
N PRO A 628 30.40 -13.44 -0.89
CA PRO A 628 29.14 -13.62 -1.62
C PRO A 628 28.17 -14.63 -0.98
N SER A 629 28.64 -15.52 -0.11
CA SER A 629 27.80 -16.53 0.57
C SER A 629 26.76 -15.89 1.49
N PHE A 630 27.07 -14.72 2.08
CA PHE A 630 26.12 -13.94 2.88
C PHE A 630 25.02 -13.32 2.00
N ARG A 631 25.30 -13.06 0.73
CA ARG A 631 24.35 -12.43 -0.20
C ARG A 631 23.42 -13.42 -0.89
N LYS A 632 23.65 -14.73 -0.72
CA LYS A 632 22.78 -15.78 -1.26
C LYS A 632 21.40 -15.79 -0.59
N ALA A 633 20.38 -16.20 -1.33
CA ALA A 633 19.04 -16.36 -0.77
C ALA A 633 18.99 -17.45 0.33
N CYS A 634 18.31 -17.16 1.42
CA CYS A 634 17.92 -18.17 2.41
C CYS A 634 16.66 -18.89 1.93
N LEU A 635 16.80 -20.18 1.60
CA LEU A 635 15.72 -21.04 1.12
C LEU A 635 15.15 -21.94 2.22
N THR A 636 15.44 -21.68 3.51
CA THR A 636 14.97 -22.51 4.64
C THR A 636 13.44 -22.50 4.81
N ALA A 637 12.75 -21.56 4.18
CA ALA A 637 11.31 -21.44 4.15
C ALA A 637 10.68 -21.82 2.79
N ALA A 638 11.47 -22.36 1.84
CA ALA A 638 10.97 -22.92 0.58
C ALA A 638 10.06 -24.13 0.86
N VAL A 639 8.74 -23.94 0.74
CA VAL A 639 7.73 -24.96 1.06
C VAL A 639 7.11 -25.55 -0.20
N SER A 640 6.53 -26.75 -0.08
CA SER A 640 5.89 -27.56 -1.14
C SER A 640 6.82 -28.47 -1.97
N LEU A 641 8.05 -28.70 -1.52
CA LEU A 641 8.98 -29.64 -2.18
C LEU A 641 8.73 -31.11 -1.76
N PRO A 642 9.00 -32.09 -2.63
CA PRO A 642 9.04 -33.50 -2.24
C PRO A 642 10.04 -33.73 -1.09
N PRO A 643 9.74 -34.57 -0.07
CA PRO A 643 10.56 -34.66 1.15
C PRO A 643 12.05 -34.86 0.91
N VAL A 644 12.44 -35.76 -0.01
CA VAL A 644 13.86 -36.02 -0.32
C VAL A 644 14.58 -34.78 -0.87
N VAL A 645 13.90 -33.98 -1.69
CA VAL A 645 14.45 -32.73 -2.25
C VAL A 645 14.51 -31.65 -1.16
N TYR A 646 13.47 -31.59 -0.32
CA TYR A 646 13.42 -30.68 0.81
C TYR A 646 14.55 -30.94 1.82
N ASP A 647 14.76 -32.20 2.21
CA ASP A 647 15.78 -32.58 3.19
C ASP A 647 17.20 -32.27 2.67
N SER A 648 17.47 -32.58 1.40
CA SER A 648 18.76 -32.24 0.76
C SER A 648 18.98 -30.73 0.67
N LEU A 649 17.94 -29.95 0.34
CA LEU A 649 18.02 -28.48 0.33
C LEU A 649 18.26 -27.94 1.74
N PHE A 650 17.51 -28.44 2.72
CA PHE A 650 17.56 -28.01 4.12
C PHE A 650 18.94 -28.26 4.73
N GLU A 651 19.58 -29.40 4.43
CA GLU A 651 20.94 -29.69 4.86
C GLU A 651 21.98 -28.77 4.15
N GLY A 652 21.77 -28.44 2.87
CA GLY A 652 22.56 -27.41 2.19
C GLY A 652 22.45 -26.02 2.83
N GLN A 653 21.25 -25.63 3.25
CA GLN A 653 21.02 -24.40 4.01
C GLN A 653 21.68 -24.45 5.40
N ARG A 654 21.58 -25.59 6.12
CA ARG A 654 22.24 -25.83 7.41
C ARG A 654 23.76 -25.64 7.34
N ASN A 655 24.39 -26.20 6.31
CA ASN A 655 25.83 -26.05 6.08
C ASN A 655 26.21 -24.59 5.78
N THR A 656 25.38 -23.87 5.01
CA THR A 656 25.59 -22.44 4.73
C THR A 656 25.51 -21.59 6.01
N PHE A 657 24.53 -21.86 6.88
CA PHE A 657 24.43 -21.20 8.20
C PHE A 657 25.69 -21.40 9.05
N PHE A 658 26.19 -22.62 9.19
CA PHE A 658 27.39 -22.87 10.01
C PHE A 658 28.64 -22.23 9.43
N TYR A 659 28.79 -22.20 8.10
CA TYR A 659 29.86 -21.46 7.42
C TYR A 659 29.82 -19.96 7.79
N ILE A 660 28.64 -19.35 7.74
CA ILE A 660 28.42 -17.93 8.08
C ILE A 660 28.76 -17.65 9.55
N ILE A 661 28.29 -18.48 10.49
CA ILE A 661 28.59 -18.30 11.91
C ILE A 661 30.10 -18.47 12.20
N ASP A 662 30.78 -19.38 11.50
CA ASP A 662 32.25 -19.52 11.63
C ASP A 662 33.00 -18.33 11.02
N LYS A 663 32.54 -17.78 9.89
CA LYS A 663 33.04 -16.52 9.34
C LYS A 663 32.88 -15.36 10.32
N VAL A 664 31.71 -15.20 10.94
CA VAL A 664 31.48 -14.18 11.98
C VAL A 664 32.43 -14.40 13.17
N ARG A 665 32.63 -15.64 13.61
CA ARG A 665 33.56 -16.00 14.70
C ARG A 665 35.01 -15.59 14.37
N THR A 666 35.50 -15.95 13.19
CA THR A 666 36.91 -15.83 12.78
C THR A 666 37.29 -14.44 12.26
N GLU A 667 36.39 -13.77 11.51
CA GLU A 667 36.71 -12.54 10.77
C GLU A 667 36.21 -11.25 11.44
N SER A 668 35.27 -11.32 12.39
CA SER A 668 34.79 -10.11 13.10
C SER A 668 35.90 -9.51 14.00
N ARG A 669 36.46 -8.38 13.55
CA ARG A 669 37.58 -7.65 14.17
C ARG A 669 37.13 -6.30 14.75
N PHE A 670 37.32 -6.11 16.05
CA PHE A 670 36.87 -4.92 16.79
C PHE A 670 37.38 -3.59 16.19
N MET A 671 38.69 -3.51 15.90
CA MET A 671 39.30 -2.29 15.34
C MET A 671 38.81 -1.94 13.93
N GLU A 672 38.46 -2.94 13.12
CA GLU A 672 37.94 -2.76 11.76
C GLU A 672 36.51 -2.23 11.78
N VAL A 673 35.68 -2.77 12.68
CA VAL A 673 34.32 -2.28 12.97
C VAL A 673 34.34 -0.82 13.40
N LEU A 674 35.17 -0.45 14.38
CA LEU A 674 35.26 0.94 14.84
C LEU A 674 35.68 1.89 13.71
N SER A 675 36.69 1.52 12.91
CA SER A 675 37.12 2.34 11.78
C SER A 675 36.02 2.50 10.73
N SER A 676 35.24 1.46 10.45
CA SER A 676 34.08 1.55 9.54
C SER A 676 33.00 2.50 10.04
N ILE A 677 32.73 2.51 11.36
CA ILE A 677 31.76 3.42 11.99
C ILE A 677 32.27 4.87 11.94
N GLU A 678 33.55 5.09 12.25
CA GLU A 678 34.19 6.41 12.14
C GLU A 678 34.10 6.97 10.71
N ILE A 679 34.33 6.13 9.68
CA ILE A 679 34.19 6.50 8.26
C ILE A 679 32.74 6.85 7.90
N ALA A 680 31.75 6.07 8.35
CA ALA A 680 30.34 6.35 8.09
C ALA A 680 29.92 7.70 8.72
N ILE A 681 30.30 7.94 9.98
CA ILE A 681 30.05 9.22 10.67
C ILE A 681 30.70 10.40 9.93
N GLN A 682 31.94 10.25 9.45
CA GLN A 682 32.64 11.30 8.68
C GLN A 682 31.94 11.61 7.34
N LYS A 683 31.28 10.62 6.73
CA LYS A 683 30.49 10.80 5.51
C LYS A 683 29.05 11.26 5.76
N ASN A 684 28.63 11.37 7.02
CA ASN A 684 27.24 11.61 7.41
C ASN A 684 26.27 10.50 6.92
N GLU A 685 26.75 9.25 6.94
CA GLU A 685 26.02 8.01 6.67
C GLU A 685 25.61 7.33 8.01
N ASP A 686 24.45 6.67 8.09
CA ASP A 686 24.02 5.91 9.29
C ASP A 686 24.71 4.53 9.29
N PRO A 687 25.64 4.23 10.21
CA PRO A 687 26.37 2.94 10.24
C PRO A 687 25.46 1.73 10.49
N PHE A 688 24.21 1.95 10.90
CA PHE A 688 23.21 0.91 11.17
C PHE A 688 22.09 0.87 10.11
N GLN A 689 22.20 1.63 9.01
CA GLN A 689 21.18 1.69 7.94
C GLN A 689 20.78 0.29 7.43
N GLN A 690 21.75 -0.61 7.26
CA GLN A 690 21.54 -1.98 6.76
C GLN A 690 20.71 -2.88 7.70
N ILE A 691 20.53 -2.48 8.97
CA ILE A 691 19.77 -3.24 9.98
C ILE A 691 18.50 -2.54 10.46
N GLN A 692 18.08 -1.44 9.81
CA GLN A 692 16.92 -0.65 10.25
C GLN A 692 15.62 -1.50 10.38
N TRP A 693 15.44 -2.48 9.50
CA TRP A 693 14.32 -3.43 9.52
C TRP A 693 14.25 -4.31 10.79
N LEU A 694 15.37 -4.54 11.49
CA LEU A 694 15.37 -5.24 12.78
C LEU A 694 14.70 -4.42 13.89
N TRP A 695 14.81 -3.09 13.83
CA TRP A 695 14.27 -2.22 14.88
C TRP A 695 12.73 -2.21 14.89
N ILE A 696 12.09 -2.41 13.73
CA ILE A 696 10.64 -2.59 13.63
C ILE A 696 10.19 -3.82 14.45
N LEU A 697 10.98 -4.90 14.47
CA LEU A 697 10.66 -6.11 15.23
C LEU A 697 10.71 -5.90 16.74
N SER A 698 11.64 -5.06 17.24
CA SER A 698 11.68 -4.69 18.66
C SER A 698 10.54 -3.76 19.10
N MET A 699 9.87 -3.06 18.17
CA MET A 699 8.78 -2.13 18.50
C MET A 699 7.47 -2.84 18.87
N GLU A 700 7.22 -4.06 18.40
CA GLU A 700 6.03 -4.84 18.81
C GLU A 700 6.05 -5.20 20.30
N THR A 701 7.23 -5.23 20.93
CA THR A 701 7.40 -5.54 22.35
C THR A 701 7.42 -4.33 23.28
N GLU A 702 7.55 -3.09 22.76
CA GLU A 702 7.71 -1.87 23.58
C GLU A 702 6.68 -0.79 23.21
N THR A 703 5.66 -0.63 24.07
CA THR A 703 4.59 0.35 23.88
C THR A 703 4.98 1.78 24.29
N SER A 704 5.85 2.46 23.53
CA SER A 704 6.09 3.91 23.68
C SER A 704 6.72 4.56 22.45
N GLY A 705 6.17 5.70 22.00
CA GLY A 705 6.60 6.42 20.80
C GLY A 705 7.80 7.35 20.99
N GLU A 706 9.01 6.81 21.19
CA GLU A 706 10.26 7.59 21.28
C GLU A 706 11.27 7.23 20.16
N TYR A 707 10.81 7.19 18.92
CA TYR A 707 11.59 6.71 17.77
C TYR A 707 12.82 7.57 17.41
N ASN A 708 12.67 8.90 17.30
CA ASN A 708 13.76 9.78 16.84
C ASN A 708 14.86 10.02 17.88
N ASN A 709 14.64 9.73 19.17
CA ASN A 709 15.66 9.93 20.20
C ASN A 709 16.63 8.74 20.34
N ASN A 710 16.27 7.51 19.96
CA ASN A 710 17.15 6.37 20.24
C ASN A 710 18.42 6.30 19.35
N LYS A 711 18.38 6.80 18.10
CA LYS A 711 19.53 6.71 17.16
C LYS A 711 20.73 7.57 17.58
N SER A 712 20.52 8.85 17.90
CA SER A 712 21.59 9.78 18.31
C SER A 712 22.29 9.28 19.57
N PHE A 713 21.48 8.86 20.57
CA PHE A 713 21.96 8.36 21.85
C PHE A 713 22.83 7.10 21.71
N MET A 714 22.57 6.22 20.74
CA MET A 714 23.44 5.05 20.49
C MET A 714 24.84 5.44 19.98
N ILE A 715 24.94 6.41 19.07
CA ILE A 715 26.23 6.87 18.54
C ILE A 715 26.99 7.67 19.61
N GLU A 716 26.30 8.55 20.35
CA GLU A 716 26.86 9.29 21.49
C GLU A 716 27.37 8.34 22.59
N ASP A 717 26.61 7.29 22.93
CA ASP A 717 27.01 6.28 23.89
C ASP A 717 28.22 5.47 23.42
N LEU A 718 28.31 5.14 22.13
CA LEU A 718 29.46 4.44 21.56
C LEU A 718 30.72 5.30 21.66
N LEU A 719 30.66 6.56 21.20
CA LEU A 719 31.77 7.50 21.26
C LEU A 719 32.23 7.75 22.71
N SER A 720 31.30 7.86 23.64
CA SER A 720 31.58 8.00 25.09
C SER A 720 32.30 6.77 25.65
N LEU A 721 31.84 5.55 25.33
CA LEU A 721 32.48 4.31 25.77
C LEU A 721 33.86 4.10 25.14
N CYS A 722 34.02 4.42 23.85
CA CYS A 722 35.30 4.37 23.15
C CYS A 722 36.32 5.36 23.74
N ALA A 723 35.89 6.57 24.14
CA ALA A 723 36.76 7.56 24.75
C ALA A 723 37.18 7.21 26.19
N GLN A 724 36.32 6.53 26.96
CA GLN A 724 36.54 6.30 28.40
C GLN A 724 36.99 4.88 28.77
N GLN A 725 36.55 3.85 28.03
CA GLN A 725 36.63 2.45 28.45
C GLN A 725 36.85 1.46 27.29
N LYS A 726 37.63 1.85 26.25
CA LYS A 726 37.86 1.06 25.03
C LYS A 726 38.23 -0.40 25.29
N ASP A 727 39.20 -0.68 26.15
CA ASP A 727 39.69 -2.05 26.42
C ASP A 727 38.59 -2.97 27.00
N LYS A 728 37.67 -2.39 27.80
CA LYS A 728 36.52 -3.12 28.34
C LYS A 728 35.45 -3.37 27.28
N LEU A 729 35.25 -2.42 26.37
CA LEU A 729 34.34 -2.59 25.23
C LEU A 729 34.88 -3.64 24.24
N GLU A 730 36.19 -3.68 23.99
CA GLU A 730 36.84 -4.74 23.22
C GLU A 730 36.69 -6.11 23.88
N THR A 731 36.92 -6.19 25.20
CA THR A 731 36.74 -7.42 25.98
C THR A 731 35.28 -7.89 25.94
N ALA A 732 34.31 -6.98 26.10
CA ALA A 732 32.88 -7.28 26.00
C ALA A 732 32.49 -7.74 24.58
N PHE A 733 33.02 -7.09 23.53
CA PHE A 733 32.81 -7.46 22.14
C PHE A 733 33.30 -8.89 21.84
N LEU A 734 34.51 -9.24 22.29
CA LEU A 734 35.07 -10.58 22.13
C LEU A 734 34.25 -11.64 22.90
N ASN A 735 33.78 -11.31 24.11
CA ASN A 735 32.91 -12.19 24.90
C ASN A 735 31.55 -12.41 24.21
N VAL A 736 30.85 -11.34 23.84
CA VAL A 736 29.56 -11.40 23.13
C VAL A 736 29.69 -12.16 21.81
N LYS A 737 30.74 -11.91 21.02
CA LYS A 737 31.03 -12.66 19.80
C LYS A 737 31.19 -14.15 20.07
N SER A 738 32.04 -14.51 21.05
CA SER A 738 32.33 -15.90 21.40
C SER A 738 31.05 -16.64 21.83
N ARG A 739 30.27 -16.02 22.71
CA ARG A 739 29.00 -16.56 23.20
C ARG A 739 27.98 -16.71 22.09
N PHE A 740 27.70 -15.67 21.30
CA PHE A 740 26.78 -15.75 20.16
C PHE A 740 27.15 -16.90 19.22
N CYS A 741 28.42 -16.97 18.78
CA CYS A 741 28.88 -17.99 17.84
C CYS A 741 28.96 -19.40 18.46
N GLY A 742 28.84 -19.56 19.78
CA GLY A 742 28.85 -20.84 20.48
C GLY A 742 27.47 -21.30 20.97
N GLU A 743 26.53 -20.37 21.18
CA GLU A 743 25.20 -20.61 21.75
C GLU A 743 24.08 -20.58 20.70
N VAL A 744 24.31 -20.04 19.49
CA VAL A 744 23.26 -19.91 18.47
C VAL A 744 22.86 -21.27 17.85
N VAL A 745 21.56 -21.56 17.80
CA VAL A 745 20.99 -22.82 17.29
C VAL A 745 20.24 -22.57 15.96
N PHE A 746 20.60 -23.32 14.93
CA PHE A 746 20.05 -23.18 13.58
C PHE A 746 18.52 -23.36 13.55
N GLU A 747 18.01 -24.41 14.20
CA GLU A 747 16.59 -24.76 14.22
C GLU A 747 15.71 -23.68 14.88
N GLU A 748 16.21 -23.03 15.94
CA GLU A 748 15.52 -21.92 16.62
C GLU A 748 15.48 -20.65 15.75
N VAL A 749 16.60 -20.34 15.09
CA VAL A 749 16.71 -19.22 14.14
C VAL A 749 15.75 -19.41 12.98
N VAL A 750 15.76 -20.59 12.33
CA VAL A 750 14.88 -20.90 11.19
C VAL A 750 13.41 -20.85 11.58
N THR A 751 13.04 -21.37 12.76
CA THR A 751 11.65 -21.31 13.25
C THR A 751 11.17 -19.87 13.40
N SER A 752 12.02 -19.02 14.01
CA SER A 752 11.72 -17.60 14.22
C SER A 752 11.75 -16.80 12.91
N HIS A 753 12.63 -17.15 11.97
CA HIS A 753 12.77 -16.49 10.66
C HIS A 753 11.60 -16.81 9.72
N ARG A 754 11.03 -18.02 9.80
CA ARG A 754 9.77 -18.35 9.13
C ARG A 754 8.59 -17.52 9.64
N MET A 755 8.55 -17.20 10.94
CA MET A 755 7.53 -16.28 11.47
C MET A 755 7.71 -14.86 10.94
N LEU A 756 8.95 -14.38 10.81
CA LEU A 756 9.28 -13.11 10.16
C LEU A 756 8.81 -13.09 8.70
N LEU A 757 9.12 -14.14 7.93
CA LEU A 757 8.64 -14.28 6.55
C LEU A 757 7.12 -14.21 6.47
N GLN A 758 6.40 -14.92 7.35
CA GLN A 758 4.94 -14.94 7.33
C GLN A 758 4.34 -13.54 7.59
N LYS A 759 4.96 -12.71 8.43
CA LYS A 759 4.54 -11.30 8.62
C LYS A 759 4.67 -10.48 7.33
N TYR A 760 5.85 -10.53 6.70
CA TYR A 760 6.10 -9.82 5.44
C TYR A 760 5.11 -10.28 4.36
N ARG A 761 4.96 -11.60 4.19
CA ARG A 761 4.02 -12.20 3.24
C ARG A 761 2.57 -11.80 3.50
N ASN A 762 2.12 -11.75 4.76
CA ASN A 762 0.77 -11.30 5.08
C ASN A 762 0.52 -9.87 4.58
N THR A 763 1.46 -8.96 4.84
CA THR A 763 1.35 -7.54 4.44
C THR A 763 1.47 -7.36 2.93
N ARG A 764 2.37 -8.10 2.26
CA ARG A 764 2.43 -8.14 0.78
C ARG A 764 1.14 -8.71 0.18
N LYS A 765 0.56 -9.77 0.75
CA LYS A 765 -0.72 -10.36 0.28
C LYS A 765 -1.90 -9.40 0.49
N GLN A 766 -1.94 -8.67 1.61
CA GLN A 766 -2.94 -7.61 1.83
C GLN A 766 -2.82 -6.48 0.80
N TYR A 767 -1.59 -6.05 0.47
CA TYR A 767 -1.33 -5.09 -0.61
C TYR A 767 -1.81 -5.61 -1.97
N ILE A 768 -1.41 -6.83 -2.36
CA ILE A 768 -1.80 -7.46 -3.63
C ILE A 768 -3.33 -7.56 -3.72
N ASN A 769 -4.00 -8.09 -2.69
CA ASN A 769 -5.47 -8.20 -2.63
C ASN A 769 -6.16 -6.85 -2.81
N GLY A 770 -5.66 -5.82 -2.12
CA GLY A 770 -6.14 -4.45 -2.23
C GLY A 770 -6.00 -3.92 -3.65
N MET A 771 -4.81 -4.03 -4.25
CA MET A 771 -4.51 -3.50 -5.59
C MET A 771 -5.18 -4.27 -6.73
N VAL A 772 -5.22 -5.60 -6.69
CA VAL A 772 -5.96 -6.42 -7.68
C VAL A 772 -7.45 -6.05 -7.65
N SER A 773 -8.01 -5.81 -6.47
CA SER A 773 -9.41 -5.39 -6.32
C SER A 773 -9.72 -3.98 -6.84
N LEU A 774 -8.69 -3.16 -7.09
CA LEU A 774 -8.82 -1.90 -7.80
C LEU A 774 -8.92 -2.12 -9.32
N HIS A 775 -8.52 -3.26 -9.85
CA HIS A 775 -8.53 -3.53 -11.29
C HIS A 775 -9.75 -4.38 -11.68
N ASN A 776 -10.48 -3.97 -12.72
CA ASN A 776 -11.61 -4.74 -13.27
C ASN A 776 -11.13 -5.88 -14.19
N LYS A 777 -9.97 -6.47 -13.88
CA LYS A 777 -9.26 -7.48 -14.68
C LYS A 777 -9.10 -8.75 -13.86
N LEU A 778 -10.26 -9.32 -13.55
CA LEU A 778 -10.43 -10.63 -12.94
C LEU A 778 -10.26 -11.72 -14.00
#